data_AF-A0A7S4K5B8-F1
#
_entry.id   AF-A0A7S4K5B8-F1
#
_cell.length_a   1.000
_cell.length_b   1.000
_cell.length_c   1.000
_cell.angle_alpha   90.00
_cell.angle_beta   90.00
_cell.angle_gamma   90.00
#
_symmetry.space_group_name_H-M   'P 1'
#
loop_
_entity.id
_entity.type
_entity.pdbx_description
1 polymer ?
#
loop_
_entity_poly.entity_id
_entity_poly.type
_entity_poly.pdbx_seq_one_letter_code
_entity_poly.pdbx_strand_id
1 'polypeptide(L)'
;SESLSPSSPSPSPSSPGSCLLPHCVRNVSPVPLISPCFKFDMFKKPENRKKMERNWAKEYITALKIKDKNERRKALETVTGDFREEAKRIGKIIIEERNDPPEQKSIKMMSGGAGGGEKYIHNNIFYKFAVDNYDLYGGDENAMKVAGHELKGIIAYSAMSQQMGSKIQFGMTSLIDYMGFRITATALLPINRDTLIYGSCDGGQTVKADDSPLGNQMSECAARLNLKGHLAGLGKDPRFLYGPCDQEGHLGTDGNLYVLDLARLFPPETPDKSKKGSSFLYRLLRPEFLAKYPTPLSSDAFTAFGRCGNYEEHDEEVKQATKYLQEQLCFDLASDLDHKAEGELKEPLTPKHLKRLTLQLHRAGVNLRYLGRVFLEAQHPLLKQIALTEMVARVMKHSLRSKLRDPPPFSTERDYQEIAVAYFNFVFGHGFESEIMWSVEIPQSLENSFSFAVTYCVRELINMDLLCARLQSLTGVRFHTRQVPLNPRRRSSPFTIEDFQGFTILEKFTHHAHNEELMNFVLRAQQQQGPKRRRELLSSEKMLKDALKLRPGDPDFLLQLGKIQLAIGNEESCQSCHREVQTHFFKGFENLETSLALRPDSPEAVVEWTKGMIQFIRKEADWILDVDREGIVAPLCILPYRMEARFRRIREFMKHSSSNMTNLGSIFDLAGAYLHLGRCMLVGGWGVSGEW
;
A
#
# COMPACT_ATOMS: atom_id res chain seq x y z
N SER A 1 -47.26 39.31 -29.86
CA SER A 1 -47.92 39.28 -28.54
C SER A 1 -46.83 39.35 -27.48
N GLU A 2 -46.33 40.55 -27.14
CA GLU A 2 -46.96 41.52 -26.20
C GLU A 2 -47.07 40.93 -24.78
N SER A 3 -46.61 41.54 -23.68
CA SER A 3 -45.92 42.83 -23.44
C SER A 3 -45.23 42.77 -22.04
N LEU A 4 -44.28 43.59 -21.60
CA LEU A 4 -43.52 44.72 -22.17
C LEU A 4 -42.15 44.84 -21.43
N SER A 5 -41.42 45.96 -21.52
CA SER A 5 -40.15 46.28 -20.83
C SER A 5 -40.12 47.75 -20.34
N PRO A 6 -38.98 48.37 -19.95
CA PRO A 6 -38.37 48.31 -18.61
C PRO A 6 -38.14 49.71 -17.98
N SER A 7 -37.47 49.80 -16.82
CA SER A 7 -36.81 51.05 -16.38
C SER A 7 -35.60 50.82 -15.46
N SER A 8 -34.47 51.46 -15.78
CA SER A 8 -33.27 51.62 -14.93
C SER A 8 -33.26 53.00 -14.27
N PRO A 9 -32.38 53.27 -13.28
CA PRO A 9 -31.16 54.04 -13.59
C PRO A 9 -29.92 53.72 -12.72
N SER A 10 -28.81 54.41 -13.02
CA SER A 10 -27.52 54.49 -12.29
C SER A 10 -27.02 55.96 -12.34
N PRO A 11 -25.87 56.39 -11.77
CA PRO A 11 -25.05 55.88 -10.64
C PRO A 11 -24.57 56.96 -9.61
N SER A 12 -24.23 56.54 -8.36
CA SER A 12 -23.24 57.17 -7.42
C SER A 12 -23.47 58.63 -6.93
N PRO A 13 -22.66 59.22 -6.00
CA PRO A 13 -21.64 58.65 -5.09
C PRO A 13 -21.79 59.06 -3.58
N SER A 14 -21.24 58.27 -2.63
CA SER A 14 -20.49 58.77 -1.44
C SER A 14 -20.24 57.68 -0.38
N SER A 15 -18.97 57.36 -0.12
CA SER A 15 -18.46 56.93 1.20
C SER A 15 -18.21 58.21 2.07
N PRO A 16 -17.91 58.13 3.40
CA PRO A 16 -17.53 56.97 4.21
C PRO A 16 -18.31 56.78 5.54
N GLY A 17 -18.24 55.58 6.13
CA GLY A 17 -18.85 55.31 7.44
C GLY A 17 -18.52 53.94 8.05
N SER A 18 -17.53 53.92 8.96
CA SER A 18 -17.30 52.95 10.05
C SER A 18 -17.45 51.43 9.81
N CYS A 19 -16.34 50.73 9.98
CA CYS A 19 -16.23 49.27 10.14
C CYS A 19 -17.23 48.67 11.15
N LEU A 20 -17.96 47.63 10.72
CA LEU A 20 -18.45 46.57 11.60
C LEU A 20 -18.17 45.21 10.95
N LEU A 21 -17.33 44.41 11.60
CA LEU A 21 -17.03 43.03 11.21
C LEU A 21 -18.22 42.12 11.57
N PRO A 22 -18.73 41.28 10.64
CA PRO A 22 -19.68 40.23 11.01
C PRO A 22 -18.96 39.08 11.71
N HIS A 23 -19.26 38.86 12.98
CA HIS A 23 -18.88 37.64 13.71
C HIS A 23 -19.58 36.40 13.10
N CYS A 24 -18.90 35.70 12.18
CA CYS A 24 -19.32 34.39 11.67
C CYS A 24 -18.23 33.32 11.81
N VAL A 25 -17.70 33.16 13.05
CA VAL A 25 -16.91 31.97 13.45
C VAL A 25 -17.40 31.47 14.80
N ARG A 26 -18.58 30.83 14.80
CA ARG A 26 -19.14 29.97 15.86
C ARG A 26 -20.32 29.22 15.26
N ASN A 27 -20.45 27.93 15.55
CA ASN A 27 -21.40 26.95 14.99
C ASN A 27 -20.96 26.21 13.71
N VAL A 28 -19.76 25.62 13.76
CA VAL A 28 -19.65 24.22 13.30
C VAL A 28 -20.15 23.38 14.46
N SER A 29 -21.28 22.70 14.31
CA SER A 29 -21.78 21.77 15.32
C SER A 29 -20.71 20.72 15.62
N PRO A 30 -20.43 20.37 16.90
CA PRO A 30 -19.49 19.31 17.19
C PRO A 30 -19.98 18.02 16.53
N VAL A 31 -19.18 17.47 15.63
CA VAL A 31 -19.38 16.12 15.09
C VAL A 31 -19.53 15.19 16.29
N PRO A 32 -20.58 14.35 16.37
CA PRO A 32 -20.87 13.58 17.57
C PRO A 32 -19.65 12.74 17.97
N LEU A 33 -19.18 12.98 19.19
CA LEU A 33 -18.04 12.29 19.80
C LEU A 33 -18.39 10.81 20.02
N ILE A 34 -18.13 9.99 19.00
CA ILE A 34 -18.19 8.54 19.07
C ILE A 34 -16.80 8.00 18.74
N SER A 35 -15.90 8.09 19.73
CA SER A 35 -14.76 7.18 19.77
C SER A 35 -15.30 5.75 19.85
N PRO A 36 -14.78 4.78 19.06
CA PRO A 36 -15.27 3.40 19.05
C PRO A 36 -14.82 2.58 20.28
N CYS A 37 -14.57 3.22 21.42
CA CYS A 37 -14.10 2.58 22.64
C CYS A 37 -15.21 1.79 23.36
N PHE A 38 -14.87 0.53 23.58
CA PHE A 38 -15.57 -0.52 24.31
C PHE A 38 -16.55 -0.06 25.41
N LYS A 39 -17.85 -0.23 25.16
CA LYS A 39 -18.88 -0.41 26.20
C LYS A 39 -19.19 -1.89 26.48
N PHE A 40 -18.20 -2.78 26.44
CA PHE A 40 -18.32 -4.08 27.13
C PHE A 40 -16.98 -4.73 27.49
N ASP A 41 -17.06 -5.73 28.35
CA ASP A 41 -16.02 -6.67 28.74
C ASP A 41 -15.79 -7.73 27.65
N MET A 42 -14.53 -8.10 27.38
CA MET A 42 -14.19 -9.34 26.66
C MET A 42 -14.41 -10.62 27.52
N PHE A 43 -15.02 -10.49 28.71
CA PHE A 43 -14.90 -11.42 29.83
C PHE A 43 -16.18 -12.19 30.22
N LYS A 44 -17.15 -12.35 29.31
CA LYS A 44 -18.24 -13.31 29.54
C LYS A 44 -17.70 -14.74 29.46
N LYS A 45 -17.63 -15.41 30.62
CA LYS A 45 -17.39 -16.86 30.71
C LYS A 45 -18.37 -17.61 29.79
N PRO A 46 -17.90 -18.53 28.93
CA PRO A 46 -18.80 -19.41 28.19
C PRO A 46 -19.43 -20.39 29.18
N GLU A 47 -20.73 -20.25 29.44
CA GLU A 47 -21.49 -21.34 30.04
C GLU A 47 -21.67 -22.48 29.03
N ASN A 48 -21.59 -23.71 29.54
CA ASN A 48 -21.76 -24.99 28.85
C ASN A 48 -20.62 -25.46 27.93
N ARG A 49 -19.94 -26.51 28.42
CA ARG A 49 -19.06 -27.51 27.77
C ARG A 49 -18.76 -27.26 26.28
N LYS A 50 -17.61 -26.66 25.98
CA LYS A 50 -17.06 -26.59 24.62
C LYS A 50 -15.66 -27.20 24.52
N LYS A 51 -15.40 -27.77 23.34
CA LYS A 51 -14.10 -28.23 22.84
C LYS A 51 -13.05 -27.14 23.12
N MET A 52 -11.91 -27.50 23.71
CA MET A 52 -10.91 -26.53 24.19
C MET A 52 -10.52 -25.55 23.08
N GLU A 53 -10.96 -24.30 23.18
CA GLU A 53 -10.84 -23.33 22.10
C GLU A 53 -9.37 -22.93 21.90
N ARG A 54 -8.91 -22.97 20.65
CA ARG A 54 -7.50 -22.76 20.27
C ARG A 54 -7.04 -21.35 20.66
N ASN A 55 -5.82 -21.20 21.18
CA ASN A 55 -5.27 -19.88 21.55
C ASN A 55 -4.19 -19.45 20.56
N TRP A 56 -4.65 -18.83 19.47
CA TRP A 56 -3.82 -18.37 18.36
C TRP A 56 -2.69 -17.44 18.78
N ALA A 57 -2.96 -16.46 19.66
CA ALA A 57 -1.94 -15.50 20.10
C ALA A 57 -0.85 -16.20 20.94
N LYS A 58 -1.23 -17.07 21.88
CA LYS A 58 -0.28 -17.84 22.70
C LYS A 58 0.57 -18.79 21.86
N GLU A 59 -0.05 -19.53 20.93
CA GLU A 59 0.68 -20.42 20.02
C GLU A 59 1.66 -19.63 19.13
N TYR A 60 1.21 -18.51 18.57
CA TYR A 60 2.04 -17.66 17.72
C TYR A 60 3.25 -17.07 18.47
N ILE A 61 3.03 -16.52 19.67
CA ILE A 61 4.09 -15.96 20.52
C ILE A 61 5.03 -17.06 21.03
N THR A 62 4.51 -18.26 21.32
CA THR A 62 5.33 -19.42 21.70
C THR A 62 6.21 -19.85 20.54
N ALA A 63 5.66 -19.95 19.32
CA ALA A 63 6.40 -20.29 18.12
C ALA A 63 7.51 -19.27 17.82
N LEU A 64 7.25 -17.96 17.95
CA LEU A 64 8.27 -16.90 17.82
C LEU A 64 9.45 -17.08 18.80
N LYS A 65 9.21 -17.66 19.98
CA LYS A 65 10.21 -17.86 21.04
C LYS A 65 10.99 -19.18 20.91
N ILE A 66 10.71 -20.03 19.91
CA ILE A 66 11.47 -21.27 19.66
C ILE A 66 12.89 -20.92 19.20
N LYS A 67 13.90 -21.54 19.84
CA LYS A 67 15.32 -21.29 19.56
C LYS A 67 15.82 -21.94 18.27
N ASP A 68 15.36 -23.16 17.95
CA ASP A 68 15.75 -23.80 16.70
C ASP A 68 15.04 -23.14 15.51
N LYS A 69 15.82 -22.78 14.49
CA LYS A 69 15.31 -22.04 13.32
C LYS A 69 14.35 -22.86 12.46
N ASN A 70 14.52 -24.18 12.36
CA ASN A 70 13.70 -25.04 11.52
C ASN A 70 12.38 -25.42 12.21
N GLU A 71 12.42 -25.71 13.50
CA GLU A 71 11.24 -25.92 14.33
C GLU A 71 10.40 -24.66 14.45
N ARG A 72 11.03 -23.50 14.71
CA ARG A 72 10.37 -22.19 14.70
C ARG A 72 9.63 -21.95 13.40
N ARG A 73 10.30 -22.13 12.25
CA ARG A 73 9.71 -21.99 10.92
C ARG A 73 8.52 -22.93 10.73
N LYS A 74 8.67 -24.22 11.05
CA LYS A 74 7.57 -25.19 10.92
C LYS A 74 6.37 -24.80 11.81
N ALA A 75 6.61 -24.40 13.06
CA ALA A 75 5.57 -23.99 13.98
C ALA A 75 4.86 -22.70 13.52
N LEU A 76 5.62 -21.71 13.02
CA LEU A 76 5.08 -20.45 12.51
C LEU A 76 4.32 -20.66 11.19
N GLU A 77 4.81 -21.49 10.28
CA GLU A 77 4.09 -21.91 9.07
C GLU A 77 2.75 -22.60 9.42
N THR A 78 2.75 -23.54 10.36
CA THR A 78 1.52 -24.22 10.81
C THR A 78 0.53 -23.25 11.45
N VAL A 79 0.92 -22.53 12.51
CA VAL A 79 -0.04 -21.66 13.23
C VAL A 79 -0.57 -20.51 12.36
N THR A 80 0.26 -19.94 11.48
CA THR A 80 -0.19 -18.86 10.58
C THR A 80 -1.00 -19.40 9.39
N GLY A 81 -0.69 -20.60 8.88
CA GLY A 81 -1.50 -21.28 7.87
C GLY A 81 -2.90 -21.57 8.39
N ASP A 82 -2.98 -22.30 9.51
CA ASP A 82 -4.22 -22.66 10.19
C ASP A 82 -5.07 -21.42 10.53
N PHE A 83 -4.45 -20.37 11.08
CA PHE A 83 -5.14 -19.12 11.44
C PHE A 83 -5.79 -18.49 10.21
N ARG A 84 -5.06 -18.40 9.10
CA ARG A 84 -5.56 -17.78 7.87
C ARG A 84 -6.67 -18.61 7.25
N GLU A 85 -6.59 -19.93 7.29
CA GLU A 85 -7.67 -20.80 6.80
C GLU A 85 -8.94 -20.64 7.62
N GLU A 86 -8.86 -20.67 8.94
CA GLU A 86 -10.01 -20.41 9.81
C GLU A 86 -10.56 -18.99 9.63
N ALA A 87 -9.69 -17.97 9.61
CA ALA A 87 -10.09 -16.58 9.43
C ALA A 87 -10.82 -16.35 8.09
N LYS A 88 -10.31 -16.91 6.98
CA LYS A 88 -10.99 -16.83 5.67
C LYS A 88 -12.32 -17.59 5.67
N ARG A 89 -12.35 -18.81 6.22
CA ARG A 89 -13.55 -19.66 6.26
C ARG A 89 -14.67 -18.98 7.05
N ILE A 90 -14.35 -18.49 8.23
CA ILE A 90 -15.29 -17.80 9.12
C ILE A 90 -15.67 -16.43 8.59
N GLY A 91 -14.70 -15.63 8.13
CA GLY A 91 -14.97 -14.32 7.52
C GLY A 91 -15.85 -14.42 6.27
N LYS A 92 -15.74 -15.51 5.50
CA LYS A 92 -16.65 -15.82 4.40
C LYS A 92 -18.08 -16.07 4.91
N ILE A 93 -18.27 -16.98 5.86
CA ILE A 93 -19.58 -17.31 6.45
C ILE A 93 -20.28 -16.06 7.01
N ILE A 94 -19.56 -15.23 7.77
CA ILE A 94 -20.10 -13.99 8.36
C ILE A 94 -20.60 -13.00 7.28
N ILE A 95 -19.99 -12.99 6.09
CA ILE A 95 -20.39 -12.13 4.97
C ILE A 95 -21.61 -12.70 4.23
N GLU A 96 -21.63 -14.01 3.99
CA GLU A 96 -22.76 -14.68 3.31
C GLU A 96 -24.03 -14.60 4.17
N GLU A 97 -23.93 -14.89 5.46
CA GLU A 97 -25.04 -14.84 6.43
C GLU A 97 -25.38 -13.41 6.90
N ARG A 98 -24.80 -12.36 6.30
CA ARG A 98 -24.94 -10.99 6.83
C ARG A 98 -26.41 -10.52 6.83
N ASN A 99 -27.15 -10.84 5.78
CA ASN A 99 -28.53 -10.39 5.63
C ASN A 99 -29.56 -11.40 6.17
N ASP A 100 -29.11 -12.55 6.69
CA ASP A 100 -29.98 -13.57 7.25
C ASP A 100 -30.58 -13.14 8.60
N PRO A 101 -31.76 -13.68 8.98
CA PRO A 101 -32.33 -13.50 10.32
C PRO A 101 -31.33 -13.89 11.43
N PRO A 102 -31.26 -13.15 12.55
CA PRO A 102 -30.32 -13.42 13.65
C PRO A 102 -30.36 -14.86 14.19
N GLU A 103 -31.50 -15.54 14.08
CA GLU A 103 -31.73 -16.93 14.47
C GLU A 103 -30.98 -17.91 13.55
N GLN A 104 -30.90 -17.60 12.26
CA GLN A 104 -30.32 -18.46 11.22
C GLN A 104 -28.79 -18.36 11.12
N LYS A 105 -28.21 -17.20 11.43
CA LYS A 105 -26.74 -17.00 11.39
C LYS A 105 -25.99 -18.05 12.22
N SER A 106 -25.04 -18.78 11.63
CA SER A 106 -24.16 -19.73 12.32
C SER A 106 -23.34 -19.07 13.42
N ILE A 107 -22.97 -17.79 13.23
CA ILE A 107 -22.12 -17.03 14.15
C ILE A 107 -22.88 -15.80 14.63
N LYS A 108 -23.22 -15.79 15.93
CA LYS A 108 -24.00 -14.72 16.53
C LYS A 108 -23.15 -13.46 16.73
N MET A 109 -23.74 -12.30 16.42
CA MET A 109 -23.12 -11.00 16.65
C MET A 109 -22.93 -10.76 18.16
N MET A 110 -21.84 -10.11 18.53
CA MET A 110 -21.59 -9.63 19.89
C MET A 110 -22.58 -8.54 20.27
N SER A 111 -23.10 -8.59 21.50
CA SER A 111 -23.85 -7.48 22.08
C SER A 111 -22.91 -6.41 22.65
N GLY A 112 -23.07 -5.17 22.19
CA GLY A 112 -22.38 -3.99 22.72
C GLY A 112 -21.23 -3.45 21.87
N GLY A 113 -21.17 -2.12 21.76
CA GLY A 113 -20.12 -1.39 21.05
C GLY A 113 -20.68 -0.30 20.16
N ALA A 114 -20.68 0.95 20.63
CA ALA A 114 -20.90 2.10 19.77
C ALA A 114 -19.65 2.32 18.92
N GLY A 115 -19.79 2.30 17.60
CA GLY A 115 -18.71 2.57 16.64
C GLY A 115 -18.02 1.34 16.03
N GLY A 116 -17.79 1.41 14.71
CA GLY A 116 -16.88 0.53 13.98
C GLY A 116 -17.46 -0.82 13.50
N GLY A 117 -18.74 -0.87 13.13
CA GLY A 117 -19.36 -2.02 12.46
C GLY A 117 -19.79 -3.19 13.34
N GLU A 118 -20.45 -4.17 12.71
CA GLU A 118 -20.87 -5.44 13.32
C GLU A 118 -19.64 -6.27 13.75
N LYS A 119 -19.72 -6.90 14.94
CA LYS A 119 -18.58 -7.57 15.63
C LYS A 119 -18.94 -9.00 16.04
N TYR A 120 -17.98 -9.92 15.92
CA TYR A 120 -18.16 -11.35 16.23
C TYR A 120 -16.88 -11.92 16.86
N ILE A 121 -17.02 -12.97 17.65
CA ILE A 121 -15.91 -13.81 18.11
C ILE A 121 -16.21 -15.26 17.74
N HIS A 122 -15.23 -15.94 17.14
CA HIS A 122 -15.29 -17.38 16.89
C HIS A 122 -13.89 -17.99 17.03
N ASN A 123 -13.76 -19.08 17.80
CA ASN A 123 -12.49 -19.76 18.07
C ASN A 123 -11.36 -18.80 18.46
N ASN A 124 -11.57 -17.89 19.42
CA ASN A 124 -10.60 -16.86 19.83
C ASN A 124 -10.05 -15.95 18.70
N ILE A 125 -10.80 -15.76 17.62
CA ILE A 125 -10.56 -14.74 16.59
C ILE A 125 -11.70 -13.72 16.67
N PHE A 126 -11.36 -12.43 16.76
CA PHE A 126 -12.28 -11.31 16.71
C PHE A 126 -12.45 -10.82 15.27
N TYR A 127 -13.70 -10.77 14.81
CA TYR A 127 -14.09 -10.32 13.48
C TYR A 127 -14.85 -8.98 13.59
N LYS A 128 -14.48 -8.01 12.78
CA LYS A 128 -15.09 -6.66 12.75
C LYS A 128 -15.33 -6.24 11.30
N PHE A 129 -16.57 -5.90 10.96
CA PHE A 129 -16.88 -5.32 9.65
C PHE A 129 -16.34 -3.90 9.52
N ALA A 130 -15.83 -3.57 8.34
CA ALA A 130 -15.40 -2.22 7.99
C ALA A 130 -16.54 -1.44 7.31
N VAL A 131 -17.58 -1.11 8.10
CA VAL A 131 -18.79 -0.38 7.67
C VAL A 131 -18.99 0.91 8.49
N ASP A 132 -19.68 1.89 7.91
CA ASP A 132 -19.81 3.24 8.47
C ASP A 132 -21.17 3.51 9.16
N ASN A 133 -21.48 2.72 10.20
CA ASN A 133 -22.78 2.74 10.91
C ASN A 133 -23.18 4.08 11.57
N TYR A 134 -22.32 5.10 11.57
CA TYR A 134 -22.56 6.41 12.21
C TYR A 134 -22.20 7.59 11.30
N ASP A 135 -22.00 7.36 10.00
CA ASP A 135 -21.54 8.37 9.03
C ASP A 135 -20.24 9.09 9.43
N LEU A 136 -19.41 8.43 10.24
CA LEU A 136 -18.15 8.96 10.77
C LEU A 136 -17.12 9.11 9.65
N TYR A 137 -17.15 8.24 8.65
CA TYR A 137 -16.16 8.21 7.56
C TYR A 137 -16.71 8.74 6.23
N GLY A 138 -18.02 8.97 6.12
CA GLY A 138 -18.68 9.31 4.86
C GLY A 138 -18.81 8.11 3.90
N GLY A 139 -19.04 6.91 4.44
CA GLY A 139 -19.37 5.70 3.69
C GLY A 139 -18.35 4.56 3.84
N ASP A 140 -18.82 3.33 3.58
CA ASP A 140 -18.07 2.09 3.82
C ASP A 140 -16.69 2.04 3.17
N GLU A 141 -16.50 2.52 1.93
CA GLU A 141 -15.17 2.49 1.30
C GLU A 141 -14.12 3.33 2.07
N ASN A 142 -14.55 4.27 2.92
CA ASN A 142 -13.67 4.98 3.85
C ASN A 142 -13.44 4.18 5.13
N ALA A 143 -14.47 3.56 5.73
CA ALA A 143 -14.30 2.59 6.82
C ALA A 143 -13.37 1.43 6.43
N MET A 144 -13.48 0.91 5.22
CA MET A 144 -12.58 -0.07 4.61
C MET A 144 -11.14 0.42 4.54
N LYS A 145 -10.89 1.72 4.30
CA LYS A 145 -9.53 2.31 4.32
C LYS A 145 -8.96 2.31 5.73
N VAL A 146 -9.76 2.68 6.75
CA VAL A 146 -9.38 2.66 8.17
C VAL A 146 -9.01 1.25 8.63
N ALA A 147 -9.82 0.24 8.33
CA ALA A 147 -9.47 -1.16 8.55
C ALA A 147 -8.17 -1.59 7.82
N GLY A 148 -7.92 -1.01 6.65
CA GLY A 148 -6.66 -1.18 5.91
C GLY A 148 -5.50 -0.34 6.43
N HIS A 149 -5.73 0.58 7.37
CA HIS A 149 -4.69 1.35 8.06
C HIS A 149 -4.25 0.66 9.35
N GLU A 150 -5.19 0.04 10.08
CA GLU A 150 -4.88 -0.83 11.22
C GLU A 150 -3.80 -1.86 10.85
N LEU A 151 -4.04 -2.60 9.75
CA LEU A 151 -3.09 -3.58 9.24
C LEU A 151 -1.73 -2.97 8.85
N LYS A 152 -1.69 -1.75 8.28
CA LYS A 152 -0.42 -1.07 7.96
C LYS A 152 0.32 -0.65 9.23
N GLY A 153 -0.41 -0.17 10.23
CA GLY A 153 0.12 0.25 11.52
C GLY A 153 0.79 -0.92 12.22
N ILE A 154 0.10 -2.06 12.34
CA ILE A 154 0.66 -3.31 12.89
C ILE A 154 1.93 -3.75 12.12
N ILE A 155 1.89 -3.74 10.78
CA ILE A 155 3.04 -4.09 9.94
C ILE A 155 4.24 -3.14 10.16
N ALA A 156 4.00 -1.84 10.32
CA ALA A 156 5.06 -0.86 10.54
C ALA A 156 5.65 -0.94 11.95
N TYR A 157 4.81 -0.91 12.98
CA TYR A 157 5.23 -1.01 14.37
C TYR A 157 5.97 -2.32 14.65
N SER A 158 5.55 -3.43 14.03
CA SER A 158 6.23 -4.71 14.23
C SER A 158 7.57 -4.82 13.51
N ALA A 159 7.73 -4.17 12.36
CA ALA A 159 9.04 -4.04 11.72
C ALA A 159 10.02 -3.29 12.64
N MET A 160 9.56 -2.22 13.29
CA MET A 160 10.37 -1.49 14.28
C MET A 160 10.63 -2.33 15.52
N SER A 161 9.60 -2.98 16.09
CA SER A 161 9.73 -3.89 17.24
C SER A 161 10.79 -4.97 16.99
N GLN A 162 10.79 -5.59 15.81
CA GLN A 162 11.79 -6.58 15.39
C GLN A 162 13.20 -5.99 15.29
N GLN A 163 13.38 -4.82 14.66
CA GLN A 163 14.68 -4.15 14.53
C GLN A 163 15.29 -3.75 15.87
N MET A 164 14.44 -3.41 16.86
CA MET A 164 14.86 -2.96 18.19
C MET A 164 15.03 -4.12 19.19
N GLY A 165 14.71 -5.37 18.81
CA GLY A 165 14.63 -6.49 19.76
C GLY A 165 13.58 -6.29 20.85
N SER A 166 12.54 -5.48 20.55
CA SER A 166 11.51 -5.08 21.50
C SER A 166 10.59 -6.23 21.90
N LYS A 167 9.94 -6.08 23.06
CA LYS A 167 8.96 -7.05 23.58
C LYS A 167 7.55 -6.85 23.02
N ILE A 168 7.28 -5.78 22.25
CA ILE A 168 5.93 -5.50 21.75
C ILE A 168 5.50 -6.60 20.76
N GLN A 169 4.43 -7.30 21.15
CA GLN A 169 3.73 -8.32 20.38
C GLN A 169 2.44 -7.74 19.78
N PHE A 170 1.93 -8.41 18.75
CA PHE A 170 0.72 -8.01 18.03
C PHE A 170 -0.12 -9.24 17.72
N GLY A 171 -1.43 -9.06 17.61
CA GLY A 171 -2.34 -10.13 17.18
C GLY A 171 -2.13 -10.45 15.71
N MET A 172 -2.05 -11.73 15.35
CA MET A 172 -2.16 -12.15 13.96
C MET A 172 -3.46 -11.58 13.38
N THR A 173 -3.36 -10.83 12.27
CA THR A 173 -4.50 -10.14 11.67
C THR A 173 -4.59 -10.41 10.17
N SER A 174 -5.74 -10.96 9.74
CA SER A 174 -6.14 -11.04 8.33
C SER A 174 -7.18 -9.96 8.03
N LEU A 175 -7.02 -9.30 6.90
CA LEU A 175 -8.00 -8.40 6.30
C LEU A 175 -8.55 -9.07 5.05
N ILE A 176 -9.86 -9.28 5.03
CA ILE A 176 -10.57 -10.17 4.12
C ILE A 176 -11.57 -9.34 3.33
N ASP A 177 -11.39 -9.22 2.01
CA ASP A 177 -12.41 -8.66 1.10
C ASP A 177 -13.14 -9.81 0.40
N TYR A 178 -14.47 -9.82 0.47
CA TYR A 178 -15.34 -10.80 -0.20
C TYR A 178 -16.72 -10.17 -0.44
N MET A 179 -17.33 -10.45 -1.59
CA MET A 179 -18.67 -9.96 -2.01
C MET A 179 -18.94 -8.47 -1.73
N GLY A 180 -17.94 -7.61 -1.95
CA GLY A 180 -18.06 -6.15 -1.73
C GLY A 180 -17.79 -5.67 -0.29
N PHE A 181 -17.82 -6.57 0.69
CA PHE A 181 -17.54 -6.30 2.09
C PHE A 181 -16.04 -6.41 2.42
N ARG A 182 -15.69 -5.94 3.62
CA ARG A 182 -14.39 -6.16 4.27
C ARG A 182 -14.58 -6.48 5.75
N ILE A 183 -13.89 -7.51 6.21
CA ILE A 183 -13.77 -7.87 7.62
C ILE A 183 -12.29 -7.88 8.01
N THR A 184 -11.97 -7.38 9.20
CA THR A 184 -10.70 -7.67 9.89
C THR A 184 -10.91 -8.81 10.86
N ALA A 185 -10.03 -9.81 10.83
CA ALA A 185 -10.01 -10.98 11.69
C ALA A 185 -8.68 -10.97 12.48
N THR A 186 -8.74 -10.74 13.79
CA THR A 186 -7.57 -10.60 14.67
C THR A 186 -7.60 -11.62 15.80
N ALA A 187 -6.48 -12.30 16.05
CA ALA A 187 -6.32 -13.19 17.20
C ALA A 187 -6.52 -12.44 18.52
N LEU A 188 -7.36 -12.97 19.43
CA LEU A 188 -7.57 -12.37 20.74
C LEU A 188 -6.28 -12.35 21.57
N LEU A 189 -6.01 -11.21 22.21
CA LEU A 189 -4.83 -10.96 23.03
C LEU A 189 -5.14 -11.05 24.54
N PRO A 190 -4.16 -11.38 25.40
CA PRO A 190 -4.34 -11.51 26.85
C PRO A 190 -4.34 -10.13 27.55
N ILE A 191 -5.22 -9.23 27.12
CA ILE A 191 -5.33 -7.83 27.56
C ILE A 191 -6.74 -7.50 28.05
N ASN A 192 -6.87 -6.47 28.90
CA ASN A 192 -8.13 -5.90 29.36
C ASN A 192 -7.97 -4.38 29.60
N ARG A 193 -8.99 -3.73 30.16
CA ARG A 193 -8.95 -2.28 30.46
C ARG A 193 -7.89 -1.94 31.51
N ASP A 194 -7.74 -2.80 32.51
CA ASP A 194 -6.80 -2.61 33.62
C ASP A 194 -5.34 -2.81 33.19
N THR A 195 -5.10 -3.57 32.11
CA THR A 195 -3.76 -3.73 31.52
C THR A 195 -3.29 -2.54 30.67
N LEU A 196 -4.15 -1.53 30.41
CA LEU A 196 -3.75 -0.32 29.67
C LEU A 196 -2.71 0.46 30.49
N ILE A 197 -1.60 0.83 29.86
CA ILE A 197 -0.50 1.62 30.46
C ILE A 197 -0.05 2.81 29.59
N TYR A 198 -0.56 2.91 28.36
CA TYR A 198 -0.18 3.95 27.40
C TYR A 198 -1.32 4.26 26.42
N GLY A 199 -1.53 5.54 26.09
CA GLY A 199 -2.65 5.99 25.25
C GLY A 199 -3.98 6.05 25.99
N SER A 200 -5.11 5.83 25.30
CA SER A 200 -6.45 6.04 25.86
C SER A 200 -7.49 5.06 25.32
N CYS A 201 -8.24 4.42 26.23
CA CYS A 201 -9.36 3.52 25.93
C CYS A 201 -10.75 4.12 26.18
N ASP A 202 -10.85 5.45 26.32
CA ASP A 202 -12.12 6.17 26.55
C ASP A 202 -12.34 7.37 25.61
N GLY A 203 -11.56 7.44 24.52
CA GLY A 203 -11.61 8.57 23.59
C GLY A 203 -10.93 9.82 24.14
N GLY A 204 -9.77 9.68 24.77
CA GLY A 204 -8.92 10.77 25.23
C GLY A 204 -9.42 11.51 26.47
N GLN A 205 -10.42 11.00 27.19
CA GLN A 205 -10.89 11.60 28.45
C GLN A 205 -9.89 11.33 29.58
N THR A 206 -9.35 10.11 29.61
CA THR A 206 -8.15 9.76 30.38
C THR A 206 -7.06 9.28 29.43
N VAL A 207 -5.84 9.79 29.63
CA VAL A 207 -4.68 9.45 28.80
C VAL A 207 -3.58 8.95 29.73
N LYS A 208 -3.09 7.73 29.46
CA LYS A 208 -1.93 7.17 30.15
C LYS A 208 -0.68 7.44 29.33
N ALA A 209 0.38 7.85 30.02
CA ALA A 209 1.70 8.04 29.45
C ALA A 209 2.74 7.72 30.52
N ASP A 210 2.50 6.64 31.27
CA ASP A 210 3.30 6.26 32.43
C ASP A 210 4.76 6.03 32.00
N ASP A 211 5.72 6.27 32.92
CA ASP A 211 7.19 6.06 32.78
C ASP A 211 7.56 4.57 32.65
N SER A 212 6.84 3.89 31.77
CA SER A 212 6.82 2.46 31.54
C SER A 212 7.88 2.06 30.50
N PRO A 213 8.34 0.80 30.50
CA PRO A 213 9.17 0.27 29.43
C PRO A 213 8.56 0.42 28.03
N LEU A 214 7.23 0.57 27.93
CA LEU A 214 6.53 0.80 26.68
C LEU A 214 6.75 2.23 26.15
N GLY A 215 6.73 3.25 27.00
CA GLY A 215 6.91 4.66 26.59
C GLY A 215 8.21 4.89 25.80
N ASN A 216 9.32 4.32 26.28
CA ASN A 216 10.62 4.36 25.58
C ASN A 216 10.57 3.64 24.21
N GLN A 217 9.89 2.49 24.14
CA GLN A 217 9.75 1.73 22.89
C GLN A 217 8.83 2.45 21.88
N MET A 218 7.80 3.15 22.36
CA MET A 218 6.93 4.00 21.52
C MET A 218 7.71 5.20 20.97
N SER A 219 8.55 5.83 21.81
CA SER A 219 9.46 6.91 21.38
C SER A 219 10.46 6.45 20.30
N GLU A 220 11.08 5.27 20.47
CA GLU A 220 12.05 4.77 19.49
C GLU A 220 11.37 4.34 18.17
N CYS A 221 10.21 3.68 18.25
CA CYS A 221 9.38 3.39 17.08
C CYS A 221 8.98 4.67 16.34
N ALA A 222 8.55 5.72 17.07
CA ALA A 222 8.16 6.98 16.48
C ALA A 222 9.32 7.69 15.78
N ALA A 223 10.51 7.72 16.40
CA ALA A 223 11.72 8.26 15.75
C ALA A 223 12.03 7.54 14.44
N ARG A 224 11.98 6.20 14.41
CA ARG A 224 12.23 5.40 13.20
C ARG A 224 11.13 5.52 12.13
N LEU A 225 9.89 5.83 12.53
CA LEU A 225 8.75 6.07 11.64
C LEU A 225 8.58 7.56 11.26
N ASN A 226 9.46 8.43 11.74
CA ASN A 226 9.42 9.89 11.59
C ASN A 226 8.10 10.53 12.09
N LEU A 227 7.67 10.12 13.28
CA LEU A 227 6.47 10.61 13.96
C LEU A 227 6.85 11.60 15.08
N LYS A 228 6.16 12.73 15.15
CA LYS A 228 6.38 13.79 16.14
C LYS A 228 5.67 13.46 17.46
N GLY A 229 6.41 13.48 18.56
CA GLY A 229 5.83 13.45 19.90
C GLY A 229 5.09 14.76 20.21
N HIS A 230 3.96 14.68 20.90
CA HIS A 230 3.08 15.84 21.13
C HIS A 230 2.23 15.64 22.40
N LEU A 231 1.70 16.73 22.96
CA LEU A 231 0.64 16.64 23.97
C LEU A 231 -0.66 16.20 23.31
N ALA A 232 -1.40 15.30 23.95
CA ALA A 232 -2.70 14.84 23.50
C ALA A 232 -3.66 14.52 24.67
N GLY A 233 -4.95 14.76 24.44
CA GLY A 233 -6.04 14.48 25.36
C GLY A 233 -7.20 15.46 25.23
N LEU A 234 -8.42 14.99 25.49
CA LEU A 234 -9.63 15.81 25.66
C LEU A 234 -9.95 16.12 27.13
N GLY A 235 -9.37 15.33 28.05
CA GLY A 235 -9.53 15.50 29.49
C GLY A 235 -8.77 16.71 30.04
N LYS A 236 -8.83 16.89 31.37
CA LYS A 236 -8.16 18.00 32.08
C LYS A 236 -6.63 17.86 32.18
N ASP A 237 -6.11 16.67 31.91
CA ASP A 237 -4.70 16.29 32.08
C ASP A 237 -4.19 15.63 30.79
N PRO A 238 -3.97 16.41 29.71
CA PRO A 238 -3.38 15.90 28.47
C PRO A 238 -1.93 15.46 28.71
N ARG A 239 -1.53 14.35 28.08
CA ARG A 239 -0.20 13.75 28.28
C ARG A 239 0.64 13.77 27.01
N PHE A 240 1.96 13.75 27.17
CA PHE A 240 2.88 13.69 26.04
C PHE A 240 2.96 12.27 25.49
N LEU A 241 2.63 12.10 24.21
CA LEU A 241 2.58 10.81 23.52
C LEU A 241 3.37 10.82 22.21
N TYR A 242 3.77 9.62 21.80
CA TYR A 242 4.31 9.29 20.50
C TYR A 242 3.29 8.40 19.78
N GLY A 243 2.80 8.82 18.61
CA GLY A 243 1.61 8.23 17.98
C GLY A 243 0.30 8.86 18.46
N PRO A 244 -0.87 8.42 17.95
CA PRO A 244 -2.16 9.04 18.21
C PRO A 244 -2.70 8.75 19.63
N CYS A 245 -3.53 9.64 20.17
CA CYS A 245 -4.08 9.54 21.53
C CYS A 245 -4.94 8.29 21.80
N ASP A 246 -5.62 7.78 20.77
CA ASP A 246 -6.55 6.64 20.84
C ASP A 246 -5.91 5.29 20.45
N GLN A 247 -4.58 5.24 20.32
CA GLN A 247 -3.88 3.95 20.36
C GLN A 247 -3.95 3.38 21.79
N GLU A 248 -4.07 2.07 21.93
CA GLU A 248 -4.07 1.41 23.23
C GLU A 248 -2.80 0.57 23.42
N GLY A 249 -1.98 0.90 24.43
CA GLY A 249 -0.75 0.20 24.79
C GLY A 249 -0.89 -0.51 26.14
N HIS A 250 -0.64 -1.82 26.18
CA HIS A 250 -0.91 -2.67 27.34
C HIS A 250 0.30 -3.50 27.79
N LEU A 251 0.33 -3.81 29.08
CA LEU A 251 1.11 -4.92 29.65
C LEU A 251 0.17 -6.11 29.89
N GLY A 252 0.17 -7.08 28.96
CA GLY A 252 -0.73 -8.23 29.02
C GLY A 252 -0.51 -9.13 30.23
N THR A 253 -1.52 -9.94 30.57
CA THR A 253 -1.50 -10.84 31.74
C THR A 253 -0.47 -11.98 31.61
N ASP A 254 0.13 -12.15 30.44
CA ASP A 254 1.24 -13.06 30.16
C ASP A 254 2.63 -12.38 30.18
N GLY A 255 2.70 -11.12 30.59
CA GLY A 255 3.92 -10.33 30.73
C GLY A 255 4.51 -9.81 29.41
N ASN A 256 3.83 -9.97 28.27
CA ASN A 256 4.23 -9.34 27.01
C ASN A 256 3.60 -7.95 26.87
N LEU A 257 4.26 -7.06 26.12
CA LEU A 257 3.70 -5.75 25.76
C LEU A 257 2.87 -5.88 24.48
N TYR A 258 1.77 -5.13 24.40
CA TYR A 258 0.88 -5.12 23.23
C TYR A 258 0.51 -3.69 22.85
N VAL A 259 0.37 -3.44 21.54
CA VAL A 259 -0.14 -2.18 21.00
C VAL A 259 -1.19 -2.47 19.94
N LEU A 260 -2.32 -1.77 19.99
CA LEU A 260 -3.45 -1.89 19.06
C LEU A 260 -4.07 -0.51 18.77
N ASP A 261 -5.13 -0.50 17.96
CA ASP A 261 -5.81 0.69 17.43
C ASP A 261 -4.85 1.64 16.67
N LEU A 262 -4.06 1.01 15.80
CA LEU A 262 -3.03 1.64 14.98
C LEU A 262 -3.56 2.24 13.67
N ALA A 263 -4.88 2.25 13.47
CA ALA A 263 -5.53 2.80 12.27
C ALA A 263 -5.23 4.29 12.02
N ARG A 264 -4.87 5.07 13.04
CA ARG A 264 -4.45 6.48 12.94
C ARG A 264 -2.96 6.71 13.16
N LEU A 265 -2.13 5.66 13.13
CA LEU A 265 -0.70 5.76 13.41
C LEU A 265 0.01 6.82 12.56
N PHE A 266 -0.25 6.81 11.26
CA PHE A 266 0.39 7.74 10.33
C PHE A 266 -0.35 9.08 10.30
N PRO A 267 0.35 10.22 10.28
CA PRO A 267 -0.24 11.54 10.17
C PRO A 267 -1.23 11.66 9.00
N PRO A 268 -2.33 12.41 9.18
CA PRO A 268 -3.22 12.76 8.08
C PRO A 268 -2.50 13.59 7.02
N GLU A 269 -3.07 13.67 5.82
CA GLU A 269 -2.82 14.82 4.93
C GLU A 269 -3.79 15.96 5.30
N THR A 270 -3.55 17.16 4.76
CA THR A 270 -4.43 18.32 5.01
C THR A 270 -5.90 18.01 4.69
N PRO A 271 -6.85 18.24 5.63
CA PRO A 271 -8.26 18.03 5.40
C PRO A 271 -8.79 18.84 4.22
N ASP A 272 -9.44 18.15 3.30
CA ASP A 272 -10.08 18.74 2.15
C ASP A 272 -11.45 19.29 2.55
N LYS A 273 -11.63 20.62 2.49
CA LYS A 273 -12.88 21.31 2.86
C LYS A 273 -14.09 20.90 2.01
N SER A 274 -13.89 20.32 0.82
CA SER A 274 -14.97 19.78 -0.03
C SER A 274 -15.50 18.43 0.46
N LYS A 275 -14.80 17.78 1.39
CA LYS A 275 -15.10 16.44 1.91
C LYS A 275 -15.61 16.53 3.35
N LYS A 276 -16.25 15.47 3.85
CA LYS A 276 -16.70 15.43 5.25
C LYS A 276 -15.53 15.70 6.20
N GLY A 277 -15.80 16.45 7.27
CA GLY A 277 -14.77 17.00 8.17
C GLY A 277 -13.86 15.96 8.81
N SER A 278 -14.27 14.69 8.86
CA SER A 278 -13.52 13.54 9.35
C SER A 278 -12.48 12.95 8.39
N SER A 279 -12.20 13.60 7.25
CA SER A 279 -11.29 13.05 6.23
C SER A 279 -9.87 12.73 6.74
N PHE A 280 -9.42 13.40 7.79
CA PHE A 280 -8.18 13.10 8.51
C PHE A 280 -8.12 11.68 9.09
N LEU A 281 -9.26 11.01 9.36
CA LEU A 281 -9.28 9.64 9.89
C LEU A 281 -8.83 8.58 8.85
N TYR A 282 -8.96 8.87 7.55
CA TYR A 282 -8.71 7.88 6.48
C TYR A 282 -7.86 8.40 5.31
N ARG A 283 -7.52 9.69 5.28
CA ARG A 283 -6.60 10.29 4.29
C ARG A 283 -5.20 10.47 4.86
N LEU A 284 -4.61 9.37 5.33
CA LEU A 284 -3.27 9.39 5.93
C LEU A 284 -2.14 9.45 4.89
N LEU A 285 -1.03 10.08 5.26
CA LEU A 285 0.26 10.04 4.57
C LEU A 285 0.85 8.63 4.63
N ARG A 286 1.87 8.37 3.81
CA ARG A 286 2.51 7.05 3.69
C ARG A 286 3.79 6.94 4.53
N PRO A 287 4.09 5.78 5.16
CA PRO A 287 5.38 5.56 5.80
C PRO A 287 6.56 5.79 4.85
N GLU A 288 6.44 5.41 3.57
CA GLU A 288 7.52 5.62 2.58
C GLU A 288 7.73 7.11 2.20
N PHE A 289 6.75 7.98 2.49
CA PHE A 289 6.90 9.43 2.40
C PHE A 289 7.54 9.99 3.68
N LEU A 290 6.98 9.62 4.85
CA LEU A 290 7.45 10.07 6.16
C LEU A 290 8.93 9.74 6.37
N ALA A 291 9.38 8.55 5.99
CA ALA A 291 10.78 8.13 6.10
C ALA A 291 11.78 8.99 5.28
N LYS A 292 11.30 9.82 4.33
CA LYS A 292 12.13 10.72 3.50
C LYS A 292 11.88 12.20 3.80
N TYR A 293 10.79 12.54 4.48
CA TYR A 293 10.41 13.92 4.74
C TYR A 293 11.23 14.45 5.93
N PRO A 294 11.84 15.65 5.86
CA PRO A 294 12.84 16.07 6.86
C PRO A 294 12.25 16.39 8.24
N THR A 295 10.96 16.73 8.32
CA THR A 295 10.30 17.13 9.57
C THR A 295 9.41 15.99 10.09
N PRO A 296 9.58 15.51 11.33
CA PRO A 296 8.66 14.57 11.95
C PRO A 296 7.25 15.16 12.03
N LEU A 297 6.20 14.34 11.82
CA LEU A 297 4.81 14.82 11.78
C LEU A 297 3.92 14.17 12.85
N SER A 298 2.99 14.92 13.44
CA SER A 298 2.08 14.41 14.48
C SER A 298 0.92 13.59 13.91
N SER A 299 0.65 12.44 14.54
CA SER A 299 -0.49 11.56 14.21
C SER A 299 -1.86 12.18 14.55
N ASP A 300 -1.91 13.15 15.47
CA ASP A 300 -3.14 13.82 15.91
C ASP A 300 -3.34 15.21 15.31
N ALA A 301 -2.57 15.58 14.29
CA ALA A 301 -2.84 16.77 13.48
C ALA A 301 -4.30 16.79 12.99
N PHE A 302 -4.91 17.96 13.03
CA PHE A 302 -6.32 18.27 12.76
C PHE A 302 -7.37 17.63 13.69
N THR A 303 -7.02 16.66 14.53
CA THR A 303 -7.97 15.98 15.43
C THR A 303 -8.47 16.90 16.55
N ALA A 304 -9.40 16.40 17.38
CA ALA A 304 -9.72 17.03 18.67
C ALA A 304 -8.68 16.69 19.75
N PHE A 305 -8.11 15.47 19.73
CA PHE A 305 -7.16 14.99 20.76
C PHE A 305 -5.89 15.83 20.83
N GLY A 306 -5.39 16.26 19.67
CA GLY A 306 -4.19 17.08 19.56
C GLY A 306 -4.41 18.56 19.86
N ARG A 307 -5.60 19.04 20.26
CA ARG A 307 -5.89 20.48 20.49
C ARG A 307 -5.37 20.99 21.84
N CYS A 308 -4.13 20.65 22.17
CA CYS A 308 -3.40 21.12 23.34
C CYS A 308 -1.91 21.32 22.99
N GLY A 309 -1.22 22.20 23.73
CA GLY A 309 0.13 22.64 23.37
C GLY A 309 0.16 23.34 21.99
N ASN A 310 1.25 23.16 21.24
CA ASN A 310 1.52 23.80 19.95
C ASN A 310 0.76 23.16 18.78
N TYR A 311 -0.55 22.96 18.88
CA TYR A 311 -1.28 22.20 17.86
C TYR A 311 -1.33 22.90 16.49
N GLU A 312 -1.27 24.24 16.45
CA GLU A 312 -1.20 25.01 15.21
C GLU A 312 0.09 24.74 14.43
N GLU A 313 1.20 24.47 15.14
CA GLU A 313 2.50 24.07 14.57
C GLU A 313 2.35 22.72 13.85
N HIS A 314 1.77 21.73 14.52
CA HIS A 314 1.52 20.39 13.96
C HIS A 314 0.59 20.42 12.74
N ASP A 315 -0.49 21.21 12.79
CA ASP A 315 -1.40 21.41 11.67
C ASP A 315 -0.67 22.06 10.47
N GLU A 316 0.25 23.00 10.71
CA GLU A 316 1.01 23.70 9.67
C GLU A 316 2.12 22.83 9.05
N GLU A 317 2.87 22.07 9.84
CA GLU A 317 3.86 21.11 9.35
C GLU A 317 3.22 20.08 8.40
N VAL A 318 2.04 19.58 8.75
CA VAL A 318 1.29 18.65 7.89
C VAL A 318 0.73 19.34 6.63
N LYS A 319 0.38 20.64 6.68
CA LYS A 319 0.06 21.42 5.48
C LYS A 319 1.25 21.52 4.54
N GLN A 320 2.43 21.87 5.05
CA GLN A 320 3.66 21.97 4.26
C GLN A 320 4.04 20.61 3.64
N ALA A 321 3.96 19.53 4.43
CA ALA A 321 4.21 18.17 3.95
C ALA A 321 3.23 17.74 2.86
N THR A 322 1.94 18.05 3.04
CA THR A 322 0.89 17.75 2.06
C THR A 322 1.11 18.54 0.76
N LYS A 323 1.50 19.82 0.86
CA LYS A 323 1.81 20.68 -0.29
C LYS A 323 3.02 20.15 -1.06
N TYR A 324 4.12 19.86 -0.37
CA TYR A 324 5.32 19.27 -0.98
C TYR A 324 5.04 17.95 -1.69
N LEU A 325 4.22 17.08 -1.08
CA LEU A 325 3.79 15.82 -1.71
C LEU A 325 3.02 16.07 -3.02
N GLN A 326 2.13 17.08 -3.04
CA GLN A 326 1.26 17.37 -4.19
C GLN A 326 1.95 18.10 -5.32
N GLU A 327 2.76 19.12 -5.02
CA GLU A 327 3.34 20.03 -6.01
C GLU A 327 4.71 19.54 -6.50
N GLN A 328 5.57 19.05 -5.60
CA GLN A 328 6.93 18.63 -5.96
C GLN A 328 7.01 17.12 -6.23
N LEU A 329 6.68 16.29 -5.23
CA LEU A 329 6.91 14.85 -5.31
C LEU A 329 6.04 14.15 -6.37
N CYS A 330 4.82 14.63 -6.65
CA CYS A 330 4.01 14.09 -7.74
C CYS A 330 4.54 14.48 -9.13
N PHE A 331 5.13 15.66 -9.27
CA PHE A 331 5.77 16.13 -10.50
C PHE A 331 7.04 15.33 -10.80
N ASP A 332 7.95 15.25 -9.82
CA ASP A 332 9.21 14.50 -9.95
C ASP A 332 8.94 13.03 -10.30
N LEU A 333 7.96 12.40 -9.63
CA LEU A 333 7.55 11.04 -9.92
C LEU A 333 6.93 10.87 -11.32
N ALA A 334 6.19 11.85 -11.83
CA ALA A 334 5.64 11.79 -13.19
C ALA A 334 6.77 11.79 -14.23
N SER A 335 7.73 12.72 -14.10
CA SER A 335 8.92 12.79 -14.96
C SER A 335 9.76 11.51 -14.92
N ASP A 336 9.98 10.95 -13.73
CA ASP A 336 10.68 9.66 -13.53
C ASP A 336 9.96 8.48 -14.21
N LEU A 337 8.63 8.50 -14.24
CA LEU A 337 7.81 7.45 -14.85
C LEU A 337 7.72 7.61 -16.38
N ASP A 338 7.70 8.84 -16.89
CA ASP A 338 7.74 9.12 -18.33
C ASP A 338 9.04 8.61 -18.96
N HIS A 339 10.21 8.96 -18.40
CA HIS A 339 11.50 8.45 -18.86
C HIS A 339 11.60 6.91 -18.81
N LYS A 340 10.92 6.27 -17.86
CA LYS A 340 10.82 4.80 -17.83
C LYS A 340 9.90 4.26 -18.92
N ALA A 341 8.81 4.96 -19.23
CA ALA A 341 7.87 4.56 -20.28
C ALA A 341 8.45 4.67 -21.69
N GLU A 342 9.27 5.71 -21.97
CA GLU A 342 10.04 5.85 -23.21
C GLU A 342 10.92 4.61 -23.48
N GLY A 343 11.51 4.05 -22.43
CA GLY A 343 12.36 2.85 -22.50
C GLY A 343 11.63 1.53 -22.79
N GLU A 344 10.29 1.51 -22.78
CA GLU A 344 9.46 0.30 -22.78
C GLU A 344 8.60 0.10 -24.04
N LEU A 345 8.82 0.90 -25.09
CA LEU A 345 8.03 0.99 -26.34
C LEU A 345 8.02 -0.26 -27.26
N LYS A 346 8.13 -1.48 -26.71
CA LYS A 346 8.15 -2.75 -27.49
C LYS A 346 7.30 -3.90 -26.92
N GLU A 347 6.59 -3.72 -25.81
CA GLU A 347 5.74 -4.78 -25.22
C GLU A 347 4.26 -4.36 -25.16
N PRO A 348 3.31 -5.29 -25.37
CA PRO A 348 1.89 -4.99 -25.23
C PRO A 348 1.54 -4.69 -23.78
N LEU A 349 0.58 -3.78 -23.57
CA LEU A 349 0.08 -3.48 -22.23
C LEU A 349 -0.54 -4.72 -21.58
N THR A 350 -0.11 -4.99 -20.35
CA THR A 350 -0.57 -6.11 -19.53
C THR A 350 -0.84 -5.68 -18.09
N PRO A 351 -1.62 -6.43 -17.29
CA PRO A 351 -1.88 -6.14 -15.88
C PRO A 351 -0.62 -6.01 -15.00
N LYS A 352 0.56 -6.42 -15.48
CA LYS A 352 1.86 -6.18 -14.81
C LYS A 352 2.18 -4.69 -14.75
N HIS A 353 1.88 -3.92 -15.79
CA HIS A 353 2.15 -2.48 -15.89
C HIS A 353 1.37 -1.67 -14.85
N LEU A 354 0.06 -1.92 -14.73
CA LEU A 354 -0.80 -1.34 -13.69
C LEU A 354 -0.27 -1.66 -12.27
N LYS A 355 0.07 -2.92 -12.01
CA LYS A 355 0.63 -3.35 -10.72
C LYS A 355 1.95 -2.63 -10.43
N ARG A 356 2.84 -2.49 -11.41
CA ARG A 356 4.11 -1.78 -11.28
C ARG A 356 3.89 -0.29 -11.00
N LEU A 357 3.01 0.40 -11.73
CA LEU A 357 2.65 1.80 -11.45
C LEU A 357 2.19 1.97 -9.99
N THR A 358 1.27 1.12 -9.51
CA THR A 358 0.81 1.22 -8.12
C THR A 358 1.91 0.96 -7.10
N LEU A 359 2.89 0.10 -7.41
CA LEU A 359 4.04 -0.15 -6.54
C LEU A 359 5.05 1.01 -6.55
N GLN A 360 5.27 1.63 -7.71
CA GLN A 360 6.16 2.79 -7.88
C GLN A 360 5.63 4.01 -7.12
N LEU A 361 4.34 4.34 -7.23
CA LEU A 361 3.72 5.38 -6.41
C LEU A 361 3.89 5.09 -4.91
N HIS A 362 3.62 3.86 -4.47
CA HIS A 362 3.78 3.49 -3.07
C HIS A 362 5.24 3.61 -2.57
N ARG A 363 6.23 3.19 -3.37
CA ARG A 363 7.68 3.33 -3.09
C ARG A 363 8.14 4.79 -3.03
N ALA A 364 7.52 5.66 -3.82
CA ALA A 364 7.76 7.10 -3.77
C ALA A 364 7.14 7.75 -2.51
N GLY A 365 6.24 7.07 -1.80
CA GLY A 365 5.45 7.66 -0.72
C GLY A 365 4.13 8.29 -1.20
N VAL A 366 3.85 8.25 -2.49
CA VAL A 366 2.64 8.80 -3.10
C VAL A 366 1.46 7.83 -2.92
N ASN A 367 0.37 8.33 -2.33
CA ASN A 367 -0.88 7.58 -2.24
C ASN A 367 -1.63 7.60 -3.58
N LEU A 368 -2.26 6.49 -3.97
CA LEU A 368 -2.92 6.36 -5.27
C LEU A 368 -4.08 7.36 -5.49
N ARG A 369 -4.58 8.02 -4.45
CA ARG A 369 -5.48 9.19 -4.56
C ARG A 369 -4.88 10.34 -5.40
N TYR A 370 -3.54 10.39 -5.50
CA TYR A 370 -2.79 11.38 -6.29
C TYR A 370 -2.48 10.92 -7.73
N LEU A 371 -3.02 9.78 -8.18
CA LEU A 371 -2.91 9.37 -9.59
C LEU A 371 -3.43 10.45 -10.56
N GLY A 372 -4.43 11.25 -10.15
CA GLY A 372 -4.91 12.38 -10.94
C GLY A 372 -3.87 13.49 -11.13
N ARG A 373 -3.04 13.77 -10.12
CA ARG A 373 -1.91 14.72 -10.24
C ARG A 373 -0.81 14.13 -11.13
N VAL A 374 -0.36 12.90 -10.86
CA VAL A 374 0.63 12.21 -11.70
C VAL A 374 0.18 12.11 -13.16
N PHE A 375 -1.12 11.92 -13.43
CA PHE A 375 -1.68 11.92 -14.79
C PHE A 375 -1.58 13.30 -15.48
N LEU A 376 -1.80 14.39 -14.75
CA LEU A 376 -1.74 15.75 -15.28
C LEU A 376 -0.31 16.18 -15.63
N GLU A 377 0.64 15.88 -14.73
CA GLU A 377 2.06 16.21 -14.93
C GLU A 377 2.74 15.32 -15.98
N ALA A 378 2.29 14.08 -16.14
CA ALA A 378 2.82 13.15 -17.14
C ALA A 378 2.74 13.74 -18.56
N GLN A 379 3.70 13.37 -19.40
CA GLN A 379 3.75 13.72 -20.82
C GLN A 379 3.61 12.47 -21.70
N HIS A 380 4.09 11.31 -21.26
CA HIS A 380 4.12 10.11 -22.09
C HIS A 380 2.71 9.48 -22.23
N PRO A 381 2.19 9.29 -23.47
CA PRO A 381 0.83 8.76 -23.69
C PRO A 381 0.55 7.41 -23.03
N LEU A 382 1.56 6.53 -22.98
CA LEU A 382 1.45 5.23 -22.32
C LEU A 382 1.21 5.36 -20.82
N LEU A 383 1.90 6.30 -20.15
CA LEU A 383 1.73 6.53 -18.72
C LEU A 383 0.33 7.06 -18.42
N LYS A 384 -0.14 8.02 -19.24
CA LYS A 384 -1.52 8.53 -19.19
C LYS A 384 -2.55 7.40 -19.34
N GLN A 385 -2.40 6.53 -20.34
CA GLN A 385 -3.31 5.40 -20.55
C GLN A 385 -3.31 4.41 -19.37
N ILE A 386 -2.14 4.04 -18.82
CA ILE A 386 -2.04 3.15 -17.65
C ILE A 386 -2.67 3.80 -16.42
N ALA A 387 -2.35 5.07 -16.13
CA ALA A 387 -2.87 5.79 -14.98
C ALA A 387 -4.40 5.98 -15.05
N LEU A 388 -4.94 6.37 -16.22
CA LEU A 388 -6.37 6.50 -16.44
C LEU A 388 -7.10 5.15 -16.28
N THR A 389 -6.54 4.07 -16.83
CA THR A 389 -7.09 2.70 -16.66
C THR A 389 -7.12 2.28 -15.19
N GLU A 390 -6.07 2.60 -14.41
CA GLU A 390 -6.03 2.33 -12.96
C GLU A 390 -7.06 3.15 -12.17
N MET A 391 -7.26 4.44 -12.52
CA MET A 391 -8.24 5.31 -11.89
C MET A 391 -9.68 4.85 -12.17
N VAL A 392 -10.02 4.57 -13.43
CA VAL A 392 -11.33 4.06 -13.85
C VAL A 392 -11.63 2.71 -13.18
N ALA A 393 -10.67 1.78 -13.17
CA ALA A 393 -10.83 0.49 -12.49
C ALA A 393 -11.13 0.64 -10.98
N ARG A 394 -10.63 1.70 -10.33
CA ARG A 394 -10.87 1.98 -8.90
C ARG A 394 -12.24 2.58 -8.64
N VAL A 395 -12.67 3.52 -9.47
CA VAL A 395 -14.04 4.05 -9.46
C VAL A 395 -15.05 2.93 -9.67
N MET A 396 -14.88 2.11 -10.71
CA MET A 396 -15.76 0.99 -11.00
C MET A 396 -15.75 -0.08 -9.91
N LYS A 397 -14.59 -0.30 -9.26
CA LYS A 397 -14.51 -1.14 -8.06
C LYS A 397 -15.33 -0.56 -6.91
N HIS A 398 -15.37 0.76 -6.69
CA HIS A 398 -16.24 1.35 -5.66
C HIS A 398 -17.73 1.14 -5.99
N SER A 399 -18.15 1.42 -7.23
CA SER A 399 -19.54 1.27 -7.66
C SER A 399 -20.03 -0.18 -7.57
N LEU A 400 -19.27 -1.16 -8.12
CA LEU A 400 -19.63 -2.58 -7.99
C LEU A 400 -19.71 -3.04 -6.54
N ARG A 401 -18.75 -2.63 -5.69
CA ARG A 401 -18.78 -3.00 -4.27
C ARG A 401 -19.99 -2.40 -3.55
N SER A 402 -20.41 -1.18 -3.91
CA SER A 402 -21.63 -0.58 -3.36
C SER A 402 -22.87 -1.41 -3.71
N LYS A 403 -23.02 -1.79 -4.99
CA LYS A 403 -24.13 -2.65 -5.46
C LYS A 403 -24.12 -4.04 -4.82
N LEU A 404 -22.94 -4.62 -4.55
CA LEU A 404 -22.82 -5.90 -3.85
C LEU A 404 -23.09 -5.81 -2.33
N ARG A 405 -22.95 -4.63 -1.71
CA ARG A 405 -23.28 -4.41 -0.29
C ARG A 405 -24.75 -4.07 -0.03
N ASP A 406 -25.46 -3.66 -1.07
CA ASP A 406 -26.89 -3.31 -1.06
C ASP A 406 -27.70 -4.21 -2.04
N PRO A 407 -27.73 -5.53 -1.83
CA PRO A 407 -28.50 -6.46 -2.64
C PRO A 407 -29.99 -6.47 -2.21
N PRO A 408 -30.91 -7.01 -3.03
CA PRO A 408 -32.30 -7.19 -2.63
C PRO A 408 -32.47 -7.94 -1.29
N PRO A 409 -33.54 -7.65 -0.51
CA PRO A 409 -33.85 -8.42 0.69
C PRO A 409 -33.97 -9.92 0.39
N PHE A 410 -33.43 -10.76 1.28
CA PHE A 410 -33.39 -12.23 1.14
C PHE A 410 -32.62 -12.75 -0.09
N SER A 411 -31.67 -11.98 -0.62
CA SER A 411 -30.79 -12.40 -1.73
C SER A 411 -30.03 -13.70 -1.43
N THR A 412 -30.12 -14.63 -2.38
CA THR A 412 -29.33 -15.86 -2.45
C THR A 412 -27.96 -15.59 -3.09
N GLU A 413 -27.06 -16.58 -3.11
CA GLU A 413 -25.79 -16.46 -3.84
C GLU A 413 -26.01 -16.01 -5.29
N ARG A 414 -27.03 -16.55 -5.96
CA ARG A 414 -27.37 -16.30 -7.37
C ARG A 414 -27.65 -14.81 -7.63
N ASP A 415 -28.34 -14.12 -6.74
CA ASP A 415 -28.64 -12.69 -6.88
C ASP A 415 -27.36 -11.85 -6.93
N TYR A 416 -26.35 -12.18 -6.12
CA TYR A 416 -25.03 -11.53 -6.20
C TYR A 416 -24.29 -11.86 -7.50
N GLN A 417 -24.44 -13.08 -8.04
CA GLN A 417 -23.89 -13.43 -9.36
C GLN A 417 -24.55 -12.56 -10.45
N GLU A 418 -25.87 -12.42 -10.41
CA GLU A 418 -26.65 -11.61 -11.36
C GLU A 418 -26.30 -10.11 -11.24
N ILE A 419 -26.11 -9.56 -10.04
CA ILE A 419 -25.55 -8.20 -9.83
C ILE A 419 -24.18 -8.05 -10.49
N ALA A 420 -23.29 -9.04 -10.35
CA ALA A 420 -21.95 -9.00 -10.94
C ALA A 420 -21.98 -9.09 -12.47
N VAL A 421 -22.81 -9.99 -13.03
CA VAL A 421 -23.00 -10.15 -14.49
C VAL A 421 -23.61 -8.87 -15.09
N ALA A 422 -24.67 -8.34 -14.49
CA ALA A 422 -25.31 -7.10 -14.91
C ALA A 422 -24.33 -5.92 -14.90
N TYR A 423 -23.55 -5.77 -13.82
CA TYR A 423 -22.55 -4.69 -13.73
C TYR A 423 -21.42 -4.82 -14.77
N PHE A 424 -20.95 -6.04 -15.05
CA PHE A 424 -19.95 -6.23 -16.11
C PHE A 424 -20.55 -5.97 -17.50
N ASN A 425 -21.80 -6.35 -17.76
CA ASN A 425 -22.49 -5.99 -19.00
C ASN A 425 -22.75 -4.48 -19.12
N PHE A 426 -22.98 -3.80 -18.00
CA PHE A 426 -23.12 -2.35 -17.93
C PHE A 426 -21.81 -1.62 -18.27
N VAL A 427 -20.67 -2.09 -17.74
CA VAL A 427 -19.34 -1.52 -18.03
C VAL A 427 -18.87 -1.81 -19.47
N PHE A 428 -19.10 -3.03 -19.97
CA PHE A 428 -18.52 -3.52 -21.23
C PHE A 428 -19.52 -3.57 -22.41
N GLY A 429 -20.78 -3.16 -22.23
CA GLY A 429 -21.84 -3.15 -23.24
C GLY A 429 -22.08 -1.78 -23.91
N HIS A 430 -23.14 -1.68 -24.72
CA HIS A 430 -23.44 -0.51 -25.57
C HIS A 430 -24.88 0.01 -25.43
N GLY A 431 -25.53 -0.30 -24.30
CA GLY A 431 -26.86 0.23 -23.99
C GLY A 431 -26.82 1.70 -23.61
N PHE A 432 -27.95 2.40 -23.73
CA PHE A 432 -28.11 3.82 -23.37
C PHE A 432 -27.58 4.14 -21.97
N GLU A 433 -27.89 3.30 -20.98
CA GLU A 433 -27.41 3.47 -19.60
C GLU A 433 -25.87 3.36 -19.51
N SER A 434 -25.24 2.49 -20.31
CA SER A 434 -23.77 2.34 -20.35
C SER A 434 -23.10 3.62 -20.85
N GLU A 435 -23.69 4.26 -21.88
CA GLU A 435 -23.20 5.54 -22.38
C GLU A 435 -23.39 6.67 -21.34
N ILE A 436 -24.46 6.67 -20.53
CA ILE A 436 -24.61 7.57 -19.37
C ILE A 436 -23.51 7.33 -18.34
N MET A 437 -23.23 6.07 -17.95
CA MET A 437 -22.15 5.75 -17.03
C MET A 437 -20.81 6.31 -17.54
N TRP A 438 -20.47 6.07 -18.80
CA TRP A 438 -19.18 6.47 -19.38
C TRP A 438 -19.05 7.98 -19.61
N SER A 439 -20.14 8.68 -19.90
CA SER A 439 -20.15 10.13 -20.19
C SER A 439 -20.39 11.02 -18.97
N VAL A 440 -21.05 10.51 -17.91
CA VAL A 440 -21.43 11.31 -16.73
C VAL A 440 -20.87 10.72 -15.43
N GLU A 441 -21.24 9.49 -15.07
CA GLU A 441 -20.92 8.92 -13.75
C GLU A 441 -19.42 8.72 -13.53
N ILE A 442 -18.71 8.20 -14.55
CA ILE A 442 -17.28 7.92 -14.48
C ILE A 442 -16.46 9.22 -14.41
N PRO A 443 -16.64 10.24 -15.29
CA PRO A 443 -15.98 11.54 -15.14
C PRO A 443 -16.20 12.19 -13.78
N GLN A 444 -17.45 12.27 -13.30
CA GLN A 444 -17.76 12.86 -11.99
C GLN A 444 -17.11 12.09 -10.84
N SER A 445 -17.09 10.76 -10.92
CA SER A 445 -16.44 9.91 -9.91
C SER A 445 -14.92 10.00 -9.94
N LEU A 446 -14.31 10.23 -11.11
CA LEU A 446 -12.87 10.48 -11.26
C LEU A 446 -12.50 11.82 -10.61
N GLU A 447 -13.27 12.87 -10.86
CA GLU A 447 -13.08 14.20 -10.28
C GLU A 447 -13.15 14.15 -8.74
N ASN A 448 -14.22 13.56 -8.20
CA ASN A 448 -14.40 13.37 -6.75
C ASN A 448 -13.29 12.54 -6.09
N SER A 449 -12.77 11.52 -6.79
CA SER A 449 -11.80 10.56 -6.23
C SER A 449 -10.34 11.00 -6.34
N PHE A 450 -9.99 11.71 -7.42
CA PHE A 450 -8.60 12.01 -7.81
C PHE A 450 -8.33 13.50 -8.08
N SER A 451 -9.32 14.38 -7.85
CA SER A 451 -9.23 15.84 -8.09
C SER A 451 -8.81 16.16 -9.54
N PHE A 452 -9.42 15.44 -10.48
CA PHE A 452 -9.06 15.35 -11.89
C PHE A 452 -10.33 15.32 -12.75
N ALA A 453 -10.60 16.40 -13.49
CA ALA A 453 -11.71 16.50 -14.43
C ALA A 453 -11.30 15.98 -15.81
N VAL A 454 -12.25 15.39 -16.55
CA VAL A 454 -12.02 14.85 -17.89
C VAL A 454 -12.99 15.49 -18.88
N THR A 455 -12.46 16.08 -19.95
CA THR A 455 -13.24 16.77 -21.01
C THR A 455 -13.46 15.93 -22.27
N TYR A 456 -12.93 14.71 -22.30
CA TYR A 456 -12.92 13.80 -23.45
C TYR A 456 -13.50 12.42 -23.10
N CYS A 457 -13.82 11.61 -24.11
CA CYS A 457 -14.39 10.27 -23.89
C CYS A 457 -13.37 9.33 -23.22
N VAL A 458 -13.50 9.15 -21.90
CA VAL A 458 -12.65 8.26 -21.09
C VAL A 458 -12.57 6.85 -21.68
N ARG A 459 -13.69 6.35 -22.20
CA ARG A 459 -13.87 4.99 -22.73
C ARG A 459 -12.95 4.67 -23.91
N GLU A 460 -12.66 5.66 -24.75
CA GLU A 460 -11.86 5.48 -25.98
C GLU A 460 -10.35 5.50 -25.72
N LEU A 461 -9.91 6.05 -24.58
CA LEU A 461 -8.50 6.21 -24.25
C LEU A 461 -7.89 5.07 -23.43
N ILE A 462 -8.72 4.16 -22.94
CA ILE A 462 -8.30 3.05 -22.06
C ILE A 462 -8.37 1.70 -22.79
N ASN A 463 -7.54 0.76 -22.35
CA ASN A 463 -7.58 -0.61 -22.85
C ASN A 463 -8.63 -1.41 -22.06
N MET A 464 -9.71 -1.84 -22.73
CA MET A 464 -10.85 -2.51 -22.07
C MET A 464 -10.51 -3.93 -21.56
N ASP A 465 -9.63 -4.67 -22.24
CA ASP A 465 -9.14 -5.97 -21.75
C ASP A 465 -8.34 -5.82 -20.46
N LEU A 466 -7.47 -4.80 -20.43
CA LEU A 466 -6.68 -4.41 -19.27
C LEU A 466 -7.58 -3.92 -18.12
N LEU A 467 -8.62 -3.13 -18.41
CA LEU A 467 -9.64 -2.70 -17.45
C LEU A 467 -10.36 -3.91 -16.84
N CYS A 468 -10.81 -4.86 -17.65
CA CYS A 468 -11.51 -6.06 -17.18
C CYS A 468 -10.62 -6.89 -16.25
N ALA A 469 -9.41 -7.22 -16.69
CA ALA A 469 -8.44 -7.93 -15.88
C ALA A 469 -8.11 -7.18 -14.58
N ARG A 470 -8.08 -5.84 -14.63
CA ARG A 470 -7.84 -5.01 -13.44
C ARG A 470 -9.02 -5.02 -12.47
N LEU A 471 -10.24 -4.80 -12.96
CA LEU A 471 -11.46 -4.77 -12.18
C LEU A 471 -11.64 -6.10 -11.42
N GLN A 472 -11.57 -7.22 -12.14
CA GLN A 472 -11.56 -8.56 -11.53
C GLN A 472 -10.49 -8.70 -10.43
N SER A 473 -9.28 -8.17 -10.65
CA SER A 473 -8.19 -8.24 -9.64
C SER A 473 -8.44 -7.39 -8.38
N LEU A 474 -9.27 -6.35 -8.47
CA LEU A 474 -9.57 -5.42 -7.37
C LEU A 474 -10.86 -5.78 -6.61
N THR A 475 -11.80 -6.45 -7.27
CA THR A 475 -13.12 -6.80 -6.72
C THR A 475 -13.19 -8.24 -6.22
N GLY A 476 -12.36 -9.14 -6.76
CA GLY A 476 -12.43 -10.58 -6.48
C GLY A 476 -13.46 -11.31 -7.34
N VAL A 477 -14.29 -10.59 -8.10
CA VAL A 477 -15.22 -11.13 -9.09
C VAL A 477 -14.42 -11.77 -10.23
N ARG A 478 -14.79 -12.99 -10.64
CA ARG A 478 -14.11 -13.75 -11.70
C ARG A 478 -15.04 -14.07 -12.87
N PHE A 479 -14.52 -13.85 -14.07
CA PHE A 479 -15.17 -14.23 -15.32
C PHE A 479 -14.18 -14.97 -16.23
N HIS A 480 -14.68 -15.98 -16.94
CA HIS A 480 -13.96 -16.59 -18.04
C HIS A 480 -13.92 -15.60 -19.22
N THR A 481 -12.79 -14.91 -19.37
CA THR A 481 -12.56 -14.03 -20.52
C THR A 481 -12.29 -14.88 -21.76
N ARG A 482 -13.33 -15.13 -22.56
CA ARG A 482 -13.23 -15.76 -23.89
C ARG A 482 -12.20 -15.01 -24.74
N GLN A 483 -11.57 -15.67 -25.71
CA GLN A 483 -10.48 -15.10 -26.55
C GLN A 483 -10.90 -13.95 -27.50
N VAL A 484 -12.11 -13.39 -27.34
CA VAL A 484 -12.60 -12.25 -28.11
C VAL A 484 -12.21 -10.96 -27.36
N PRO A 485 -11.48 -10.02 -27.99
CA PRO A 485 -11.12 -8.75 -27.34
C PRO A 485 -12.36 -7.99 -26.89
N LEU A 486 -12.33 -7.42 -25.68
CA LEU A 486 -13.39 -6.57 -25.11
C LEU A 486 -13.45 -5.17 -25.75
N ASN A 487 -13.00 -5.05 -27.00
CA ASN A 487 -12.97 -3.81 -27.75
C ASN A 487 -14.42 -3.36 -28.09
N PRO A 488 -14.75 -2.07 -27.86
CA PRO A 488 -16.10 -1.53 -28.06
C PRO A 488 -16.65 -1.59 -29.50
N ARG A 489 -15.85 -2.03 -30.49
CA ARG A 489 -16.32 -2.23 -31.88
C ARG A 489 -16.42 -3.70 -32.30
N ARG A 490 -16.15 -4.67 -31.40
CA ARG A 490 -15.98 -6.09 -31.78
C ARG A 490 -16.67 -7.12 -30.88
N ARG A 491 -17.22 -6.74 -29.73
CA ARG A 491 -17.91 -7.70 -28.86
C ARG A 491 -19.38 -7.87 -29.25
N SER A 492 -19.73 -9.04 -29.75
CA SER A 492 -21.09 -9.41 -30.18
C SER A 492 -21.95 -10.12 -29.12
N SER A 493 -21.38 -10.50 -27.97
CA SER A 493 -22.10 -11.29 -26.95
C SER A 493 -21.81 -10.79 -25.52
N PRO A 494 -22.84 -10.55 -24.69
CA PRO A 494 -22.67 -10.13 -23.29
C PRO A 494 -22.00 -11.23 -22.44
N PHE A 495 -21.60 -10.90 -21.21
CA PHE A 495 -21.29 -11.89 -20.18
C PHE A 495 -22.58 -12.59 -19.75
N THR A 496 -22.51 -13.90 -19.55
CA THR A 496 -23.59 -14.71 -18.97
C THR A 496 -23.22 -15.22 -17.57
N ILE A 497 -24.17 -15.86 -16.89
CA ILE A 497 -23.90 -16.58 -15.63
C ILE A 497 -22.91 -17.74 -15.88
N GLU A 498 -22.89 -18.35 -17.07
CA GLU A 498 -21.93 -19.40 -17.43
C GLU A 498 -20.49 -18.88 -17.53
N ASP A 499 -20.30 -17.60 -17.87
CA ASP A 499 -18.99 -16.97 -17.86
C ASP A 499 -18.52 -16.66 -16.42
N PHE A 500 -19.41 -16.62 -15.43
CA PHE A 500 -19.09 -16.25 -14.05
C PHE A 500 -18.45 -17.43 -13.29
N GLN A 501 -17.25 -17.22 -12.76
CA GLN A 501 -16.45 -18.27 -12.09
C GLN A 501 -16.50 -18.21 -10.56
N GLY A 502 -17.27 -17.29 -9.97
CA GLY A 502 -17.37 -17.12 -8.52
C GLY A 502 -16.67 -15.88 -7.96
N PHE A 503 -16.90 -15.66 -6.67
CA PHE A 503 -16.21 -14.65 -5.87
C PHE A 503 -14.93 -15.23 -5.26
N THR A 504 -13.77 -14.62 -5.52
CA THR A 504 -12.50 -14.95 -4.87
C THR A 504 -12.30 -14.07 -3.62
N ILE A 505 -12.04 -14.68 -2.46
CA ILE A 505 -11.58 -13.96 -1.27
C ILE A 505 -10.23 -13.27 -1.56
N LEU A 506 -10.14 -11.96 -1.34
CA LEU A 506 -8.88 -11.22 -1.39
C LEU A 506 -8.38 -10.97 0.03
N GLU A 507 -7.34 -11.69 0.44
CA GLU A 507 -6.74 -11.58 1.77
C GLU A 507 -5.49 -10.67 1.77
N LYS A 508 -5.28 -9.93 2.87
CA LYS A 508 -3.98 -9.40 3.30
C LYS A 508 -3.73 -9.83 4.74
N PHE A 509 -2.51 -10.26 5.06
CA PHE A 509 -2.17 -10.81 6.37
C PHE A 509 -0.93 -10.12 6.99
N THR A 510 -0.84 -10.10 8.33
CA THR A 510 0.33 -9.65 9.08
C THR A 510 1.47 -10.68 9.02
N HIS A 511 2.39 -10.55 8.05
CA HIS A 511 3.56 -11.42 7.93
C HIS A 511 4.69 -11.05 8.92
N HIS A 512 4.51 -11.32 10.22
CA HIS A 512 5.56 -11.11 11.23
C HIS A 512 6.68 -12.16 11.16
N ALA A 513 6.31 -13.45 11.14
CA ALA A 513 7.24 -14.59 11.17
C ALA A 513 8.18 -14.62 9.95
N HIS A 514 7.62 -14.31 8.78
CA HIS A 514 8.29 -14.49 7.51
C HIS A 514 9.49 -13.55 7.31
N ASN A 515 9.68 -12.48 8.08
CA ASN A 515 10.79 -11.55 7.82
C ASN A 515 12.15 -12.21 8.04
N GLU A 516 12.43 -12.71 9.24
CA GLU A 516 13.72 -13.38 9.52
C GLU A 516 13.87 -14.65 8.67
N GLU A 517 12.79 -15.39 8.45
CA GLU A 517 12.81 -16.66 7.70
C GLU A 517 13.00 -16.47 6.20
N LEU A 518 12.38 -15.43 5.62
CA LEU A 518 12.62 -15.00 4.24
C LEU A 518 14.07 -14.59 4.07
N MET A 519 14.62 -13.80 5.00
CA MET A 519 16.03 -13.38 4.94
C MET A 519 16.97 -14.59 5.08
N ASN A 520 16.70 -15.53 5.99
CA ASN A 520 17.45 -16.80 6.08
C ASN A 520 17.28 -17.70 4.82
N PHE A 521 16.13 -17.69 4.15
CA PHE A 521 15.90 -18.41 2.89
C PHE A 521 16.68 -17.77 1.73
N VAL A 522 16.62 -16.44 1.62
CA VAL A 522 17.36 -15.63 0.66
C VAL A 522 18.87 -15.80 0.81
N LEU A 523 19.40 -15.74 2.04
CA LEU A 523 20.81 -15.96 2.32
C LEU A 523 21.26 -17.37 1.90
N ARG A 524 20.44 -18.40 2.17
CA ARG A 524 20.70 -19.75 1.67
C ARG A 524 20.69 -19.81 0.14
N ALA A 525 19.71 -19.23 -0.52
CA ALA A 525 19.62 -19.21 -1.98
C ALA A 525 20.82 -18.47 -2.64
N GLN A 526 21.36 -17.43 -1.99
CA GLN A 526 22.58 -16.74 -2.42
C GLN A 526 23.83 -17.65 -2.30
N GLN A 527 23.93 -18.39 -1.19
CA GLN A 527 25.04 -19.31 -0.88
C GLN A 527 24.97 -20.67 -1.60
N GLN A 528 23.77 -21.10 -2.01
CA GLN A 528 23.52 -22.37 -2.66
C GLN A 528 24.33 -22.49 -3.96
N GLN A 529 24.89 -23.67 -4.22
CA GLN A 529 25.61 -23.99 -5.46
C GLN A 529 24.92 -25.13 -6.22
N GLY A 530 25.28 -25.30 -7.49
CA GLY A 530 24.80 -26.39 -8.35
C GLY A 530 23.35 -26.22 -8.83
N PRO A 531 22.75 -27.27 -9.43
CA PRO A 531 21.56 -27.15 -10.28
C PRO A 531 20.27 -26.70 -9.57
N LYS A 532 20.26 -26.68 -8.23
CA LYS A 532 19.10 -26.19 -7.45
C LYS A 532 19.11 -24.66 -7.28
N ARG A 533 20.26 -24.00 -7.43
CA ARG A 533 20.45 -22.56 -7.12
C ARG A 533 19.44 -21.67 -7.83
N ARG A 534 19.31 -21.76 -9.16
CA ARG A 534 18.35 -20.94 -9.94
C ARG A 534 16.90 -21.08 -9.45
N ARG A 535 16.48 -22.29 -9.06
CA ARG A 535 15.11 -22.53 -8.54
C ARG A 535 14.89 -21.83 -7.19
N GLU A 536 15.88 -21.86 -6.31
CA GLU A 536 15.82 -21.21 -5.00
C GLU A 536 15.92 -19.67 -5.12
N LEU A 537 16.74 -19.15 -6.04
CA LEU A 537 16.79 -17.73 -6.37
C LEU A 537 15.43 -17.22 -6.90
N LEU A 538 14.80 -17.93 -7.85
CA LEU A 538 13.48 -17.57 -8.37
C LEU A 538 12.37 -17.66 -7.30
N SER A 539 12.44 -18.64 -6.41
CA SER A 539 11.53 -18.73 -5.26
C SER A 539 11.73 -17.55 -4.30
N SER A 540 12.99 -17.19 -4.01
CA SER A 540 13.35 -16.03 -3.19
C SER A 540 12.84 -14.72 -3.79
N GLU A 541 13.01 -14.54 -5.11
CA GLU A 541 12.55 -13.37 -5.84
C GLU A 541 11.02 -13.22 -5.75
N LYS A 542 10.28 -14.32 -5.86
CA LYS A 542 8.82 -14.33 -5.68
C LYS A 542 8.43 -13.94 -4.25
N MET A 543 9.03 -14.55 -3.23
CA MET A 543 8.70 -14.28 -1.82
C MET A 543 9.01 -12.83 -1.42
N LEU A 544 10.16 -12.29 -1.86
CA LEU A 544 10.51 -10.87 -1.66
C LEU A 544 9.54 -9.93 -2.37
N LYS A 545 9.15 -10.22 -3.62
CA LYS A 545 8.11 -9.46 -4.33
C LYS A 545 6.75 -9.51 -3.64
N ASP A 546 6.39 -10.63 -3.02
CA ASP A 546 5.15 -10.76 -2.25
C ASP A 546 5.22 -9.93 -0.95
N ALA A 547 6.35 -9.96 -0.25
CA ALA A 547 6.57 -9.16 0.96
C ALA A 547 6.60 -7.64 0.68
N LEU A 548 7.21 -7.21 -0.43
CA LEU A 548 7.21 -5.82 -0.91
C LEU A 548 5.83 -5.31 -1.37
N LYS A 549 4.82 -6.17 -1.56
CA LYS A 549 3.42 -5.69 -1.74
C LYS A 549 2.82 -5.12 -0.45
N LEU A 550 3.33 -5.58 0.69
CA LEU A 550 2.89 -5.17 2.03
C LEU A 550 3.77 -4.03 2.57
N ARG A 551 5.09 -4.11 2.34
CA ARG A 551 6.06 -3.05 2.68
C ARG A 551 6.84 -2.56 1.43
N PRO A 552 6.23 -1.75 0.54
CA PRO A 552 6.84 -1.30 -0.72
C PRO A 552 8.21 -0.64 -0.60
N GLY A 553 8.40 0.19 0.43
CA GLY A 553 9.65 0.90 0.73
C GLY A 553 10.44 0.29 1.89
N ASP A 554 10.44 -1.03 2.06
CA ASP A 554 11.35 -1.69 3.00
C ASP A 554 12.76 -1.80 2.38
N PRO A 555 13.78 -1.07 2.90
CA PRO A 555 15.10 -1.05 2.28
C PRO A 555 15.80 -2.40 2.36
N ASP A 556 15.59 -3.19 3.42
CA ASP A 556 16.24 -4.51 3.57
C ASP A 556 15.71 -5.51 2.52
N PHE A 557 14.39 -5.50 2.28
CA PHE A 557 13.79 -6.30 1.22
C PHE A 557 14.16 -5.81 -0.19
N LEU A 558 14.32 -4.50 -0.40
CA LEU A 558 14.80 -3.95 -1.66
C LEU A 558 16.25 -4.35 -1.95
N LEU A 559 17.13 -4.24 -0.94
CA LEU A 559 18.52 -4.70 -0.99
C LEU A 559 18.59 -6.19 -1.36
N GLN A 560 17.89 -7.05 -0.62
CA GLN A 560 17.91 -8.49 -0.88
C GLN A 560 17.27 -8.88 -2.22
N LEU A 561 16.19 -8.20 -2.66
CA LEU A 561 15.62 -8.41 -4.00
C LEU A 561 16.62 -8.01 -5.08
N GLY A 562 17.33 -6.89 -4.87
CA GLY A 562 18.44 -6.46 -5.70
C GLY A 562 19.49 -7.56 -5.89
N LYS A 563 20.07 -8.04 -4.78
CA LYS A 563 21.07 -9.12 -4.76
C LYS A 563 20.59 -10.40 -5.45
N ILE A 564 19.36 -10.83 -5.17
CA ILE A 564 18.76 -12.02 -5.81
C ILE A 564 18.60 -11.81 -7.33
N GLN A 565 18.18 -10.64 -7.78
CA GLN A 565 18.00 -10.37 -9.22
C GLN A 565 19.31 -10.28 -9.99
N LEU A 566 20.35 -9.67 -9.39
CA LEU A 566 21.72 -9.72 -9.93
C LEU A 566 22.22 -11.16 -10.04
N ALA A 567 22.02 -11.98 -9.00
CA ALA A 567 22.40 -13.39 -9.00
C ALA A 567 21.66 -14.20 -10.08
N ILE A 568 20.36 -13.96 -10.32
CA ILE A 568 19.61 -14.63 -11.40
C ILE A 568 20.17 -14.27 -12.77
N GLY A 569 20.42 -12.97 -13.04
CA GLY A 569 21.04 -12.54 -14.30
C GLY A 569 22.45 -13.11 -14.48
N ASN A 570 23.20 -13.32 -13.39
CA ASN A 570 24.51 -13.96 -13.45
C ASN A 570 24.45 -15.49 -13.71
N GLU A 571 23.37 -16.18 -13.32
CA GLU A 571 23.19 -17.62 -13.60
C GLU A 571 22.70 -17.92 -15.03
N GLU A 572 22.12 -16.95 -15.74
CA GLU A 572 21.58 -17.16 -17.09
C GLU A 572 22.69 -17.20 -18.16
N SER A 573 22.88 -18.37 -18.78
CA SER A 573 24.04 -18.70 -19.63
C SER A 573 23.74 -18.80 -21.13
N CYS A 574 22.52 -18.50 -21.57
CA CYS A 574 22.09 -18.74 -22.96
C CYS A 574 22.00 -17.45 -23.78
N GLN A 575 22.60 -17.44 -24.98
CA GLN A 575 22.60 -16.30 -25.91
C GLN A 575 21.18 -15.87 -26.33
N SER A 576 20.23 -16.80 -26.42
CA SER A 576 18.81 -16.50 -26.71
C SER A 576 18.09 -15.77 -25.58
N CYS A 577 18.64 -15.74 -24.38
CA CYS A 577 18.10 -15.09 -23.18
C CYS A 577 18.77 -13.74 -22.85
N HIS A 578 19.61 -13.17 -23.72
CA HIS A 578 20.35 -11.91 -23.44
C HIS A 578 19.44 -10.76 -22.92
N ARG A 579 18.23 -10.61 -23.47
CA ARG A 579 17.25 -9.62 -22.98
C ARG A 579 16.70 -9.95 -21.58
N GLU A 580 16.59 -11.22 -21.20
CA GLU A 580 16.18 -11.65 -19.85
C GLU A 580 17.30 -11.37 -18.83
N VAL A 581 18.55 -11.66 -19.18
CA VAL A 581 19.77 -11.32 -18.42
C VAL A 581 19.78 -9.83 -18.09
N GLN A 582 19.77 -8.97 -19.12
CA GLN A 582 19.71 -7.51 -18.98
C GLN A 582 18.53 -7.06 -18.10
N THR A 583 17.36 -7.66 -18.32
CA THR A 583 16.15 -7.35 -17.55
C THR A 583 16.31 -7.68 -16.06
N HIS A 584 16.99 -8.78 -15.71
CA HIS A 584 17.28 -9.13 -14.33
C HIS A 584 18.31 -8.18 -13.69
N PHE A 585 19.40 -7.85 -14.40
CA PHE A 585 20.39 -6.88 -13.92
C PHE A 585 19.78 -5.49 -13.69
N PHE A 586 19.04 -4.93 -14.66
CA PHE A 586 18.44 -3.59 -14.51
C PHE A 586 17.40 -3.50 -13.38
N LYS A 587 16.62 -4.56 -13.14
CA LYS A 587 15.71 -4.64 -11.98
C LYS A 587 16.49 -4.74 -10.67
N GLY A 588 17.60 -5.48 -10.66
CA GLY A 588 18.52 -5.57 -9.53
C GLY A 588 19.05 -4.19 -9.13
N PHE A 589 19.61 -3.45 -10.10
CA PHE A 589 20.11 -2.09 -9.90
C PHE A 589 19.00 -1.11 -9.45
N GLU A 590 17.81 -1.13 -10.04
CA GLU A 590 16.69 -0.26 -9.62
C GLU A 590 16.28 -0.51 -8.16
N ASN A 591 16.22 -1.77 -7.72
CA ASN A 591 15.88 -2.09 -6.33
C ASN A 591 17.00 -1.67 -5.35
N LEU A 592 18.29 -1.83 -5.71
CA LEU A 592 19.42 -1.36 -4.91
C LEU A 592 19.48 0.17 -4.83
N GLU A 593 19.28 0.88 -5.94
CA GLU A 593 19.19 2.35 -5.98
C GLU A 593 18.00 2.85 -5.14
N THR A 594 16.85 2.16 -5.19
CA THR A 594 15.69 2.48 -4.33
C THR A 594 16.02 2.23 -2.85
N SER A 595 16.76 1.16 -2.53
CA SER A 595 17.22 0.87 -1.17
C SER A 595 18.15 1.97 -0.64
N LEU A 596 19.10 2.43 -1.44
CA LEU A 596 20.01 3.53 -1.09
C LEU A 596 19.27 4.86 -0.92
N ALA A 597 18.26 5.14 -1.75
CA ALA A 597 17.41 6.32 -1.59
C ALA A 597 16.52 6.30 -0.32
N LEU A 598 16.36 5.13 0.32
CA LEU A 598 15.64 4.95 1.59
C LEU A 598 16.58 4.79 2.80
N ARG A 599 17.82 4.34 2.57
CA ARG A 599 18.87 4.16 3.57
C ARG A 599 20.24 4.51 2.94
N PRO A 600 20.59 5.81 2.83
CA PRO A 600 21.81 6.26 2.14
C PRO A 600 23.12 5.79 2.79
N ASP A 601 23.05 5.46 4.08
CA ASP A 601 24.11 4.95 4.94
C ASP A 601 24.35 3.43 4.82
N SER A 602 23.79 2.75 3.80
CA SER A 602 23.99 1.31 3.58
C SER A 602 25.22 0.99 2.70
N PRO A 603 26.40 0.67 3.28
CA PRO A 603 27.58 0.29 2.48
C PRO A 603 27.37 -1.02 1.72
N GLU A 604 26.57 -1.96 2.25
CA GLU A 604 26.26 -3.23 1.57
C GLU A 604 25.55 -2.97 0.23
N ALA A 605 24.58 -2.06 0.18
CA ALA A 605 23.84 -1.76 -1.04
C ALA A 605 24.75 -1.15 -2.14
N VAL A 606 25.70 -0.28 -1.76
CA VAL A 606 26.72 0.26 -2.69
C VAL A 606 27.63 -0.86 -3.20
N VAL A 607 28.16 -1.70 -2.30
CA VAL A 607 29.08 -2.79 -2.65
C VAL A 607 28.43 -3.81 -3.58
N GLU A 608 27.20 -4.23 -3.30
CA GLU A 608 26.48 -5.21 -4.12
C GLU A 608 26.04 -4.62 -5.46
N TRP A 609 25.70 -3.32 -5.53
CA TRP A 609 25.46 -2.63 -6.78
C TRP A 609 26.72 -2.62 -7.66
N THR A 610 27.87 -2.26 -7.09
CA THR A 610 29.14 -2.20 -7.85
C THR A 610 29.59 -3.58 -8.33
N LYS A 611 29.50 -4.62 -7.48
CA LYS A 611 29.75 -6.02 -7.88
C LYS A 611 28.85 -6.46 -9.03
N GLY A 612 27.54 -6.17 -8.91
CA GLY A 612 26.56 -6.49 -9.95
C GLY A 612 26.88 -5.81 -11.27
N MET A 613 27.36 -4.57 -11.24
CA MET A 613 27.71 -3.82 -12.44
C MET A 613 28.99 -4.35 -13.11
N ILE A 614 30.00 -4.76 -12.33
CA ILE A 614 31.19 -5.46 -12.86
C ILE A 614 30.78 -6.79 -13.53
N GLN A 615 29.89 -7.57 -12.92
CA GLN A 615 29.37 -8.82 -13.51
C GLN A 615 28.58 -8.56 -14.79
N PHE A 616 27.73 -7.53 -14.79
CA PHE A 616 26.95 -7.14 -15.96
C PHE A 616 27.84 -6.75 -17.14
N ILE A 617 28.81 -5.85 -16.91
CA ILE A 617 29.76 -5.39 -17.94
C ILE A 617 30.55 -6.56 -18.53
N ARG A 618 30.99 -7.53 -17.71
CA ARG A 618 31.67 -8.74 -18.20
C ARG A 618 30.76 -9.59 -19.10
N LYS A 619 29.51 -9.85 -18.70
CA LYS A 619 28.57 -10.61 -19.52
C LYS A 619 28.22 -9.93 -20.85
N GLU A 620 28.11 -8.60 -20.85
CA GLU A 620 27.91 -7.84 -22.08
C GLU A 620 29.15 -7.94 -22.99
N ALA A 621 30.37 -7.86 -22.43
CA ALA A 621 31.61 -8.06 -23.17
C ALA A 621 31.75 -9.49 -23.75
N ASP A 622 31.46 -10.52 -22.96
CA ASP A 622 31.46 -11.93 -23.40
C ASP A 622 30.46 -12.14 -24.55
N TRP A 623 29.25 -11.58 -24.44
CA TRP A 623 28.22 -11.66 -25.48
C TRP A 623 28.62 -10.95 -26.77
N ILE A 624 29.26 -9.78 -26.70
CA ILE A 624 29.80 -9.07 -27.88
C ILE A 624 30.83 -9.94 -28.62
N LEU A 625 31.74 -10.57 -27.87
CA LEU A 625 32.80 -11.43 -28.44
C LEU A 625 32.25 -12.71 -29.08
N ASP A 626 31.14 -13.26 -28.55
CA ASP A 626 30.45 -14.41 -29.13
C ASP A 626 29.66 -14.02 -30.40
N VAL A 627 28.94 -12.89 -30.36
CA VAL A 627 28.12 -12.40 -31.48
C VAL A 627 28.95 -12.05 -32.72
N ASP A 628 30.17 -11.54 -32.51
CA ASP A 628 31.13 -11.27 -33.59
C ASP A 628 31.55 -12.57 -34.33
N ARG A 629 31.66 -13.70 -33.61
CA ARG A 629 31.96 -15.02 -34.22
C ARG A 629 30.82 -15.56 -35.08
N GLU A 630 29.58 -15.13 -34.82
CA GLU A 630 28.39 -15.52 -35.60
C GLU A 630 27.98 -14.46 -36.66
N GLY A 631 28.65 -13.31 -36.71
CA GLY A 631 28.45 -12.28 -37.75
C GLY A 631 27.15 -11.48 -37.63
N ILE A 632 26.55 -11.39 -36.44
CA ILE A 632 25.25 -10.73 -36.23
C ILE A 632 25.43 -9.29 -35.72
N VAL A 633 25.00 -8.30 -36.50
CA VAL A 633 25.14 -6.88 -36.15
C VAL A 633 23.98 -6.40 -35.24
N ALA A 634 24.17 -6.38 -33.92
CA ALA A 634 23.17 -5.95 -32.92
C ALA A 634 23.45 -4.55 -32.29
N PRO A 635 22.50 -3.59 -32.31
CA PRO A 635 22.76 -2.17 -32.00
C PRO A 635 23.08 -1.88 -30.52
N LEU A 636 24.38 -1.78 -30.19
CA LEU A 636 24.91 -1.57 -28.83
C LEU A 636 24.90 -0.12 -28.31
N CYS A 637 24.62 0.87 -29.15
CA CYS A 637 24.83 2.31 -28.86
C CYS A 637 24.03 2.88 -27.66
N ILE A 638 23.04 2.16 -27.13
CA ILE A 638 22.18 2.63 -26.02
C ILE A 638 22.74 2.20 -24.65
N LEU A 639 23.59 1.18 -24.59
CA LEU A 639 24.07 0.59 -23.34
C LEU A 639 24.96 1.55 -22.51
N PRO A 640 25.99 2.22 -23.08
CA PRO A 640 26.90 3.06 -22.30
C PRO A 640 26.20 4.23 -21.61
N TYR A 641 25.32 4.94 -22.33
CA TYR A 641 24.56 6.07 -21.80
C TYR A 641 23.66 5.69 -20.61
N ARG A 642 23.01 4.52 -20.69
CA ARG A 642 22.19 3.99 -19.59
C ARG A 642 23.01 3.58 -18.36
N MET A 643 24.25 3.13 -18.55
CA MET A 643 25.16 2.85 -17.45
C MET A 643 25.64 4.15 -16.80
N GLU A 644 26.12 5.13 -17.59
CA GLU A 644 26.71 6.37 -17.10
C GLU A 644 25.75 7.16 -16.18
N ALA A 645 24.47 7.27 -16.56
CA ALA A 645 23.45 7.92 -15.74
C ALA A 645 23.25 7.26 -14.37
N ARG A 646 23.39 5.92 -14.27
CA ARG A 646 23.34 5.21 -12.98
C ARG A 646 24.63 5.40 -12.19
N PHE A 647 25.78 5.49 -12.86
CA PHE A 647 27.05 5.80 -12.22
C PHE A 647 27.08 7.15 -11.54
N ARG A 648 26.53 8.18 -12.20
CA ARG A 648 26.39 9.51 -11.59
C ARG A 648 25.58 9.44 -10.28
N ARG A 649 24.43 8.76 -10.28
CA ARG A 649 23.60 8.54 -9.06
C ARG A 649 24.34 7.79 -7.95
N ILE A 650 24.99 6.67 -8.24
CA ILE A 650 25.74 5.90 -7.22
C ILE A 650 26.94 6.69 -6.67
N ARG A 651 27.59 7.51 -7.52
CA ARG A 651 28.66 8.41 -7.10
C ARG A 651 28.18 9.51 -6.14
N GLU A 652 26.92 9.94 -6.23
CA GLU A 652 26.32 10.86 -5.27
C GLU A 652 26.04 10.19 -3.92
N PHE A 653 25.53 8.95 -3.90
CA PHE A 653 25.40 8.19 -2.65
C PHE A 653 26.76 7.96 -1.97
N MET A 654 27.81 7.63 -2.73
CA MET A 654 29.17 7.45 -2.21
C MET A 654 29.77 8.72 -1.58
N LYS A 655 29.32 9.94 -1.96
CA LYS A 655 29.74 11.19 -1.30
C LYS A 655 29.15 11.36 0.10
N HIS A 656 28.02 10.71 0.39
CA HIS A 656 27.29 10.85 1.66
C HIS A 656 27.59 9.71 2.65
N SER A 657 28.10 8.57 2.18
CA SER A 657 28.54 7.48 3.05
C SER A 657 29.83 7.82 3.81
N SER A 658 29.79 7.82 5.14
CA SER A 658 30.95 8.08 6.00
C SER A 658 32.07 7.02 5.91
N SER A 659 31.81 5.88 5.26
CA SER A 659 32.75 4.78 5.03
C SER A 659 33.76 5.09 3.90
N ASN A 660 34.62 6.08 4.11
CA ASN A 660 35.42 6.73 3.08
C ASN A 660 36.72 5.98 2.64
N MET A 661 36.90 4.69 2.98
CA MET A 661 38.19 3.98 2.75
C MET A 661 38.14 2.58 2.12
N THR A 662 37.00 1.89 2.05
CA THR A 662 36.94 0.50 1.54
C THR A 662 36.53 0.37 0.05
N ASN A 663 36.16 1.46 -0.61
CA ASN A 663 35.57 1.44 -1.96
C ASN A 663 36.54 1.79 -3.12
N LEU A 664 37.83 2.00 -2.87
CA LEU A 664 38.78 2.32 -3.95
C LEU A 664 39.02 1.13 -4.90
N GLY A 665 39.20 -0.08 -4.35
CA GLY A 665 39.43 -1.29 -5.16
C GLY A 665 38.27 -1.61 -6.11
N SER A 666 37.03 -1.52 -5.62
CA SER A 666 35.82 -1.74 -6.41
C SER A 666 35.62 -0.70 -7.52
N ILE A 667 36.10 0.54 -7.33
CA ILE A 667 36.14 1.57 -8.38
C ILE A 667 37.20 1.26 -9.44
N PHE A 668 38.38 0.74 -9.06
CA PHE A 668 39.41 0.31 -10.02
C PHE A 668 38.98 -0.93 -10.82
N ASP A 669 38.41 -1.95 -10.17
CA ASP A 669 37.88 -3.15 -10.84
C ASP A 669 36.80 -2.80 -11.87
N LEU A 670 35.96 -1.82 -11.53
CA LEU A 670 34.94 -1.29 -12.40
C LEU A 670 35.53 -0.55 -13.61
N ALA A 671 36.51 0.33 -13.41
CA ALA A 671 37.20 1.00 -14.51
C ALA A 671 37.87 -0.02 -15.44
N GLY A 672 38.46 -1.08 -14.88
CA GLY A 672 38.98 -2.21 -15.63
C GLY A 672 37.92 -2.96 -16.44
N ALA A 673 36.72 -3.18 -15.88
CA ALA A 673 35.60 -3.78 -16.59
C ALA A 673 35.12 -2.91 -17.77
N TYR A 674 35.03 -1.59 -17.59
CA TYR A 674 34.68 -0.66 -18.67
C TYR A 674 35.71 -0.65 -19.80
N LEU A 675 37.01 -0.59 -19.47
CA LEU A 675 38.10 -0.67 -20.44
C LEU A 675 38.07 -1.99 -21.21
N HIS A 676 37.68 -3.09 -20.56
CA HIS A 676 37.50 -4.38 -21.22
C HIS A 676 36.32 -4.36 -22.19
N LEU A 677 35.15 -3.84 -21.80
CA LEU A 677 33.99 -3.70 -22.67
C LEU A 677 34.29 -2.82 -23.91
N GLY A 678 34.96 -1.68 -23.73
CA GLY A 678 35.38 -0.81 -24.83
C GLY A 678 36.32 -1.51 -25.81
N ARG A 679 37.26 -2.34 -25.31
CA ARG A 679 38.11 -3.19 -26.16
C ARG A 679 37.29 -4.24 -26.93
N CYS A 680 36.30 -4.88 -26.32
CA CYS A 680 35.45 -5.86 -26.99
C CYS A 680 34.61 -5.23 -28.11
N MET A 681 34.08 -4.03 -27.91
CA MET A 681 33.40 -3.27 -28.97
C MET A 681 34.35 -2.97 -30.15
N LEU A 682 35.56 -2.49 -29.88
CA LEU A 682 36.58 -2.21 -30.90
C LEU A 682 37.02 -3.47 -31.68
N VAL A 683 37.11 -4.62 -31.02
CA VAL A 683 37.46 -5.90 -31.67
C VAL A 683 36.34 -6.37 -32.60
N GLY A 684 35.07 -6.31 -32.17
CA GLY A 684 33.93 -6.75 -32.97
C GLY A 684 33.48 -5.78 -34.08
N GLY A 685 34.36 -4.91 -34.56
CA GLY A 685 34.06 -3.94 -35.63
C GLY A 685 33.11 -2.80 -35.25
N TRP A 686 32.72 -2.67 -33.97
CA TRP A 686 31.84 -1.59 -33.50
C TRP A 686 32.64 -0.32 -33.29
N GLY A 687 32.60 0.59 -34.27
CA GLY A 687 33.28 1.88 -34.20
C GLY A 687 32.86 2.70 -32.98
N VAL A 688 33.78 2.88 -32.03
CA VAL A 688 33.56 3.72 -30.84
C VAL A 688 33.78 5.19 -31.22
N SER A 689 32.70 5.88 -31.60
CA SER A 689 32.72 7.32 -31.91
C SER A 689 32.30 8.17 -30.70
N GLY A 690 33.28 8.52 -29.86
CA GLY A 690 33.10 9.45 -28.75
C GLY A 690 34.20 9.30 -27.70
N GLU A 691 34.53 10.38 -27.00
CA GLU A 691 35.49 10.36 -25.89
C GLU A 691 34.94 9.48 -24.75
N TRP A 692 35.74 8.49 -24.33
CA TRP A 692 35.45 7.47 -23.30
C TRP A 692 36.45 7.58 -22.14
#